data_AF-A0A1U7NAK4-F1
#
_entry.id   AF-A0A1U7NAK4-F1
#
_cell.length_a   1.000
_cell.length_b   1.000
_cell.length_c   1.000
_cell.angle_alpha   90.00
_cell.angle_beta   90.00
_cell.angle_gamma   90.00
#
_symmetry.space_group_name_H-M   'P 1'
#
loop_
_entity.id
_entity.type
_entity.pdbx_description
1 polymer ?
#
loop_
_entity_poly.entity_id
_entity_poly.type
_entity_poly.pdbx_seq_one_letter_code
_entity_poly.pdbx_strand_id
1 'polypeptide(L)'
;MTVLLRNTHINLILKQKPRQTPLYRANYKTSSEISRMENIESHEPMVPGMTNGGAATNGMSLGEMADDQMSSFDMNAVSFQGNIPTAVPMSSSVPDSPMENVLVEMRAPKGQGANFFHMAGSFTVPSFQIDYDYEPVSMEPETPELAMQLQASNQEVIVVKGKVAQNQIAALEAQPNVIKVWQDTAIEPFSTTTLQQEYPMVEPMAGFGSCPIGSCDCSPGAAKGTMADVAKYLGVDQIHAAGYKGQGIVVGVVDGGITAAGRPVRPGEPSKRIRNVIGGYHRTVEWGTQARSWGEHGNMCATDVLGMAPEAKLYDFPLVGNAISNALAAFNWAIKQYKIDGTPHILTNSWGIYQEQWDKTYARNPNHPFTRKVVEAINQGILVLFAAGNCGGTCPDGRCASDVGPGKSIWGANGHPLVMTVGAVNKNEQFVGYSSQGPAALSPKKPDFCSITHFRGYFPSDSGTSAATPIAAGVVALLKQAKPSLTQQEVKKLLESTAKNIGSQGWDQHSGAGIIQPKVAFDKIKTPPPRPRPSEDTWSDWENLGGYGLYSPAAASWGPNRIDTFVIGTDHAMYHKWWDGSAWRGWENLGGYIISAPAAVSWGNNRIDTFVVGSNNALYRKWWDGDSWRGWENLGGYCLYAPAAASWGPNRIDTFLIGTDHAVYHKWWDGSAWRGWENLGGYSISAPAALSWGPNHIAIFTIGRDRALYYKTWNGSIWSPWEKLGGYCQYGVAAVSRGVNQLDCFVIGSMGKVYCRSWDGSAWKNWKNLGGYSIAGVAAASWGADRLDVFVAAGDHALHHKWMG
;
A
#
# COMPACT_ATOMS: atom_id res chain seq x y z
N MET A 1 -41.47 32.16 -31.52
CA MET A 1 -40.46 32.96 -32.23
C MET A 1 -39.09 32.46 -31.83
N THR A 2 -38.27 32.10 -32.81
CA THR A 2 -36.99 31.42 -32.61
C THR A 2 -35.87 32.35 -33.05
N VAL A 3 -34.89 32.61 -32.19
CA VAL A 3 -33.66 33.32 -32.56
C VAL A 3 -32.47 32.53 -32.04
N LEU A 4 -31.79 31.83 -32.95
CA LEU A 4 -30.41 31.39 -32.72
C LEU A 4 -29.50 32.61 -32.83
N LEU A 5 -28.53 32.73 -31.94
CA LEU A 5 -27.35 33.57 -32.15
C LEU A 5 -26.14 32.66 -32.31
N ARG A 6 -25.55 32.68 -33.51
CA ARG A 6 -24.27 32.03 -33.83
C ARG A 6 -23.12 32.98 -33.52
N ASN A 7 -21.97 32.39 -33.20
CA ASN A 7 -20.72 33.07 -32.85
C ASN A 7 -20.27 34.10 -33.90
N THR A 8 -19.82 35.26 -33.42
CA THR A 8 -19.09 36.27 -34.21
C THR A 8 -17.58 36.03 -34.13
N HIS A 9 -16.95 35.74 -35.26
CA HIS A 9 -15.50 35.92 -35.42
C HIS A 9 -15.20 37.39 -35.73
N ILE A 10 -14.16 37.95 -35.10
CA ILE A 10 -13.58 39.26 -35.46
C ILE A 10 -12.21 39.02 -36.10
N ASN A 11 -12.01 39.61 -37.28
CA ASN A 11 -10.75 39.55 -38.03
C ASN A 11 -9.67 40.38 -37.34
N LEU A 12 -8.44 39.85 -37.27
CA LEU A 12 -7.25 40.67 -37.04
C LEU A 12 -6.49 40.88 -38.35
N ILE A 13 -6.32 42.15 -38.73
CA ILE A 13 -5.57 42.55 -39.92
C ILE A 13 -4.10 42.70 -39.54
N LEU A 14 -3.20 41.92 -40.16
CA LEU A 14 -1.76 42.19 -40.15
C LEU A 14 -1.20 42.27 -41.57
N LYS A 15 -0.31 43.24 -41.77
CA LYS A 15 0.15 43.71 -43.08
C LYS A 15 1.18 42.74 -43.70
N GLN A 16 1.00 42.43 -44.98
CA GLN A 16 2.01 41.74 -45.80
C GLN A 16 3.22 42.63 -46.10
N LYS A 17 4.40 42.02 -46.28
CA LYS A 17 5.26 42.27 -47.46
C LYS A 17 6.01 40.97 -47.88
N PRO A 18 6.44 40.81 -49.15
CA PRO A 18 6.48 39.50 -49.79
C PRO A 18 7.83 39.10 -50.43
N ARG A 19 7.97 37.79 -50.74
CA ARG A 19 8.80 37.11 -51.77
C ARG A 19 8.62 35.59 -51.51
N GLN A 20 8.53 34.66 -52.47
CA GLN A 20 8.53 34.71 -53.94
C GLN A 20 7.82 33.44 -54.45
N THR A 21 6.94 33.54 -55.45
CA THR A 21 6.43 32.39 -56.24
C THR A 21 7.25 32.23 -57.52
N PRO A 22 7.37 31.02 -58.09
CA PRO A 22 6.49 30.63 -59.20
C PRO A 22 5.87 29.21 -59.04
N LEU A 23 4.58 29.02 -59.32
CA LEU A 23 4.02 28.35 -60.54
C LEU A 23 4.35 26.84 -60.63
N TYR A 24 3.39 25.93 -60.80
CA TYR A 24 2.43 25.92 -61.91
C TYR A 24 1.02 25.35 -61.58
N ARG A 25 0.06 25.64 -62.47
CA ARG A 25 -1.36 25.23 -62.44
C ARG A 25 -1.58 23.82 -63.03
N ALA A 26 -2.65 23.14 -62.59
CA ALA A 26 -3.69 22.61 -63.48
C ALA A 26 -4.99 22.31 -62.70
N ASN A 27 -6.16 22.44 -63.35
CA ASN A 27 -7.48 22.15 -62.80
C ASN A 27 -8.16 20.97 -63.53
N TYR A 28 -9.22 20.44 -62.90
CA TYR A 28 -10.43 19.84 -63.50
C TYR A 28 -10.52 18.34 -63.87
N LYS A 29 -11.74 17.82 -63.56
CA LYS A 29 -12.52 16.72 -64.18
C LYS A 29 -12.35 15.26 -63.69
N THR A 30 -13.21 14.91 -62.74
CA THR A 30 -14.34 13.93 -62.85
C THR A 30 -14.30 12.76 -63.86
N SER A 31 -14.50 11.56 -63.30
CA SER A 31 -15.43 10.49 -63.73
C SER A 31 -15.12 9.54 -64.90
N SER A 32 -15.49 8.26 -64.68
CA SER A 32 -15.92 7.23 -65.66
C SER A 32 -14.79 6.62 -66.56
N GLU A 33 -14.75 5.35 -67.02
CA GLU A 33 -15.72 4.22 -67.14
C GLU A 33 -15.00 2.84 -66.89
N ILE A 34 -15.65 1.76 -66.38
CA ILE A 34 -16.25 0.56 -67.06
C ILE A 34 -15.20 -0.23 -67.92
N SER A 35 -14.97 -1.56 -67.89
CA SER A 35 -15.90 -2.72 -67.83
C SER A 35 -15.24 -4.12 -67.64
N ARG A 36 -16.10 -5.16 -67.60
CA ARG A 36 -15.93 -6.64 -67.76
C ARG A 36 -15.75 -7.46 -66.47
N MET A 37 -16.72 -8.33 -66.11
CA MET A 37 -17.12 -9.62 -66.73
C MET A 37 -16.03 -10.69 -66.52
N GLU A 38 -16.27 -11.92 -66.02
CA GLU A 38 -17.47 -12.74 -65.71
C GLU A 38 -17.02 -13.88 -64.74
N ASN A 39 -17.82 -14.73 -64.07
CA ASN A 39 -19.26 -15.03 -64.07
C ASN A 39 -19.73 -15.83 -62.80
N ILE A 40 -21.05 -15.98 -62.61
CA ILE A 40 -21.85 -17.18 -62.16
C ILE A 40 -21.43 -17.98 -60.89
N GLU A 41 -22.31 -18.40 -59.95
CA GLU A 41 -23.71 -18.10 -59.55
C GLU A 41 -23.93 -18.75 -58.14
N SER A 42 -24.72 -18.14 -57.23
CA SER A 42 -26.09 -18.54 -56.81
C SER A 42 -26.19 -19.86 -55.98
N HIS A 43 -27.02 -20.02 -54.94
CA HIS A 43 -28.05 -19.16 -54.30
C HIS A 43 -28.23 -19.49 -52.80
N GLU A 44 -28.87 -18.56 -52.07
CA GLU A 44 -29.48 -18.70 -50.73
C GLU A 44 -30.84 -19.49 -50.82
N PRO A 45 -31.75 -19.62 -49.81
CA PRO A 45 -31.82 -19.01 -48.47
C PRO A 45 -32.34 -19.93 -47.31
N MET A 46 -32.67 -19.31 -46.16
CA MET A 46 -33.11 -19.93 -44.89
C MET A 46 -34.64 -20.13 -44.74
N VAL A 47 -35.05 -20.86 -43.66
CA VAL A 47 -36.36 -20.82 -42.92
C VAL A 47 -37.54 -21.60 -43.57
N PRO A 48 -38.58 -22.15 -42.86
CA PRO A 48 -38.84 -22.41 -41.41
C PRO A 48 -39.29 -23.86 -40.99
N GLY A 49 -39.16 -24.18 -39.68
CA GLY A 49 -40.31 -24.57 -38.82
C GLY A 49 -40.74 -26.05 -38.60
N MET A 50 -41.14 -26.34 -37.33
CA MET A 50 -41.97 -27.49 -36.85
C MET A 50 -41.34 -28.91 -36.96
N THR A 51 -41.63 -29.96 -36.15
CA THR A 51 -42.57 -30.19 -35.02
C THR A 51 -42.08 -31.36 -34.10
N ASN A 52 -42.86 -31.68 -33.05
CA ASN A 52 -42.71 -32.78 -32.08
C ASN A 52 -42.46 -34.22 -32.63
N GLY A 53 -41.92 -35.07 -31.75
CA GLY A 53 -41.94 -36.55 -31.84
C GLY A 53 -40.60 -37.17 -32.25
N GLY A 54 -40.21 -38.36 -31.81
CA GLY A 54 -40.89 -39.29 -30.90
C GLY A 54 -40.51 -40.75 -31.20
N ALA A 55 -39.65 -41.32 -30.34
CA ALA A 55 -39.40 -42.76 -30.14
C ALA A 55 -38.74 -43.62 -31.24
N ALA A 56 -38.08 -44.67 -30.73
CA ALA A 56 -37.91 -46.02 -31.29
C ALA A 56 -36.73 -46.35 -32.24
N THR A 57 -35.77 -47.10 -31.64
CA THR A 57 -35.25 -48.42 -32.12
C THR A 57 -34.38 -48.48 -33.38
N ASN A 58 -33.38 -49.39 -33.53
CA ASN A 58 -32.83 -50.45 -32.66
C ASN A 58 -31.39 -50.78 -33.16
N GLY A 59 -30.51 -51.32 -32.31
CA GLY A 59 -29.22 -51.85 -32.80
C GLY A 59 -28.13 -52.18 -31.76
N MET A 60 -28.37 -53.20 -30.93
CA MET A 60 -27.42 -54.22 -30.40
C MET A 60 -25.96 -53.84 -30.00
N SER A 61 -25.31 -54.41 -28.98
CA SER A 61 -25.73 -55.26 -27.83
C SER A 61 -24.47 -55.63 -27.01
N LEU A 62 -24.46 -55.32 -25.70
CA LEU A 62 -23.85 -56.05 -24.55
C LEU A 62 -22.40 -56.60 -24.62
N GLY A 63 -21.65 -56.72 -23.51
CA GLY A 63 -21.91 -56.46 -22.09
C GLY A 63 -20.56 -56.21 -21.38
N GLU A 64 -20.41 -56.30 -20.06
CA GLU A 64 -21.32 -56.63 -18.96
C GLU A 64 -20.60 -56.23 -17.66
N MET A 65 -21.28 -55.66 -16.65
CA MET A 65 -21.00 -55.88 -15.23
C MET A 65 -21.99 -55.12 -14.34
N ALA A 66 -22.80 -55.91 -13.63
CA ALA A 66 -23.61 -55.53 -12.48
C ALA A 66 -22.98 -56.20 -11.22
N ASP A 67 -23.41 -55.99 -9.97
CA ASP A 67 -24.58 -55.25 -9.49
C ASP A 67 -24.42 -54.84 -8.00
N ASP A 68 -25.38 -54.04 -7.57
CA ASP A 68 -26.05 -54.03 -6.25
C ASP A 68 -25.48 -53.37 -4.98
N GLN A 69 -26.45 -52.99 -4.14
CA GLN A 69 -26.29 -52.19 -2.93
C GLN A 69 -26.60 -52.91 -1.61
N MET A 70 -25.83 -52.50 -0.59
CA MET A 70 -26.23 -52.24 0.81
C MET A 70 -27.23 -53.15 1.54
N SER A 71 -26.74 -53.77 2.63
CA SER A 71 -27.25 -53.73 4.03
C SER A 71 -26.88 -55.03 4.75
N SER A 72 -26.72 -55.17 6.07
CA SER A 72 -26.41 -54.36 7.26
C SER A 72 -26.52 -55.34 8.45
N PHE A 73 -25.83 -55.09 9.56
CA PHE A 73 -25.85 -55.84 10.85
C PHE A 73 -25.24 -57.26 10.89
N ASP A 74 -24.81 -57.80 12.04
CA ASP A 74 -23.96 -57.30 13.14
C ASP A 74 -23.57 -58.49 14.07
N MET A 75 -22.63 -58.25 14.99
CA MET A 75 -22.43 -58.92 16.29
C MET A 75 -21.72 -60.29 16.38
N ASN A 76 -20.53 -60.23 17.00
CA ASN A 76 -19.87 -61.24 17.84
C ASN A 76 -19.43 -62.58 17.20
N ALA A 77 -18.12 -62.86 17.17
CA ALA A 77 -17.42 -63.45 18.34
C ALA A 77 -15.96 -63.91 18.05
N VAL A 78 -15.22 -64.07 19.16
CA VAL A 78 -13.97 -64.84 19.38
C VAL A 78 -12.64 -64.38 18.74
N SER A 79 -11.65 -64.31 19.62
CA SER A 79 -10.20 -64.13 19.41
C SER A 79 -9.50 -65.26 18.64
N PHE A 80 -8.33 -64.99 18.06
CA PHE A 80 -7.11 -65.77 18.37
C PHE A 80 -5.81 -64.97 18.10
N GLN A 81 -4.80 -65.18 18.94
CA GLN A 81 -3.44 -64.63 18.77
C GLN A 81 -2.64 -65.43 17.73
N GLY A 82 -1.72 -64.81 17.01
CA GLY A 82 -0.75 -65.48 16.14
C GLY A 82 0.37 -64.55 15.71
N ASN A 83 1.63 -64.91 15.98
CA ASN A 83 2.78 -64.02 15.83
C ASN A 83 3.27 -63.83 14.38
N ILE A 84 3.81 -62.61 14.17
CA ILE A 84 4.85 -62.18 13.22
C ILE A 84 5.70 -63.30 12.60
N PRO A 85 5.96 -63.22 11.28
CA PRO A 85 7.29 -63.48 10.73
C PRO A 85 7.92 -62.22 10.08
N THR A 86 9.07 -61.85 10.64
CA THR A 86 10.19 -61.02 10.17
C THR A 86 10.23 -60.47 8.73
N ALA A 87 10.66 -59.21 8.64
CA ALA A 87 10.94 -58.48 7.40
C ALA A 87 12.10 -59.06 6.55
N VAL A 88 12.01 -58.83 5.24
CA VAL A 88 13.16 -58.85 4.31
C VAL A 88 13.69 -57.42 4.18
N PRO A 89 14.98 -57.15 4.41
CA PRO A 89 15.52 -55.80 4.34
C PRO A 89 15.72 -55.36 2.87
N MET A 90 15.04 -54.29 2.44
CA MET A 90 15.48 -53.55 1.27
C MET A 90 16.72 -52.72 1.63
N SER A 91 17.71 -52.70 0.74
CA SER A 91 19.01 -52.09 0.97
C SER A 91 18.93 -50.56 1.10
N SER A 92 19.07 -50.06 2.32
CA SER A 92 19.30 -48.64 2.60
C SER A 92 20.75 -48.26 2.25
N SER A 93 20.97 -47.71 1.06
CA SER A 93 22.22 -47.04 0.70
C SER A 93 21.97 -45.73 -0.05
N VAL A 94 21.12 -44.89 0.52
CA VAL A 94 21.16 -43.44 0.33
C VAL A 94 21.68 -42.87 1.66
N PRO A 95 22.69 -41.99 1.69
CA PRO A 95 23.05 -41.29 2.91
C PRO A 95 21.85 -40.44 3.34
N ASP A 96 21.39 -40.57 4.59
CA ASP A 96 20.31 -39.75 5.14
C ASP A 96 20.66 -38.27 4.98
N SER A 97 20.04 -37.65 3.98
CA SER A 97 20.25 -36.23 3.69
C SER A 97 19.54 -35.44 4.79
N PRO A 98 20.17 -34.40 5.37
CA PRO A 98 19.61 -33.70 6.51
C PRO A 98 18.23 -33.13 6.17
N MET A 99 17.31 -33.25 7.13
CA MET A 99 15.96 -32.69 7.03
C MET A 99 16.02 -31.20 7.38
N GLU A 100 15.63 -30.34 6.45
CA GLU A 100 15.57 -28.88 6.63
C GLU A 100 14.14 -28.45 6.96
N ASN A 101 13.99 -27.45 7.85
CA ASN A 101 12.70 -26.78 8.07
C ASN A 101 12.46 -25.79 6.92
N VAL A 102 11.28 -25.86 6.31
CA VAL A 102 10.92 -25.07 5.14
C VAL A 102 9.55 -24.41 5.27
N LEU A 103 9.41 -23.28 4.60
CA LEU A 103 8.14 -22.63 4.29
C LEU A 103 7.81 -22.88 2.82
N VAL A 104 6.66 -23.48 2.53
CA VAL A 104 6.21 -23.80 1.17
C VAL A 104 5.12 -22.80 0.79
N GLU A 105 5.42 -21.91 -0.15
CA GLU A 105 4.44 -20.99 -0.76
C GLU A 105 3.77 -21.72 -1.92
N MET A 106 2.44 -21.79 -1.91
CA MET A 106 1.69 -22.64 -2.82
C MET A 106 0.28 -22.11 -3.12
N ARG A 107 -0.29 -22.58 -4.23
CA ARG A 107 -1.68 -22.33 -4.63
C ARG A 107 -2.60 -23.33 -3.93
N ALA A 108 -3.67 -22.84 -3.31
CA ALA A 108 -4.71 -23.66 -2.70
C ALA A 108 -6.12 -23.17 -3.12
N PRO A 109 -7.16 -24.03 -3.13
CA PRO A 109 -8.52 -23.59 -3.38
C PRO A 109 -8.98 -22.57 -2.32
N LYS A 110 -9.62 -21.49 -2.75
CA LYS A 110 -9.96 -20.35 -1.89
C LYS A 110 -10.89 -20.77 -0.74
N GLY A 111 -10.51 -20.43 0.49
CA GLY A 111 -11.23 -20.82 1.70
C GLY A 111 -11.02 -22.27 2.14
N GLN A 112 -10.27 -23.08 1.39
CA GLN A 112 -9.85 -24.43 1.79
C GLN A 112 -8.42 -24.48 2.33
N GLY A 113 -7.71 -23.35 2.41
CA GLY A 113 -6.35 -23.29 2.93
C GLY A 113 -6.17 -23.80 4.37
N ALA A 114 -7.24 -23.93 5.16
CA ALA A 114 -7.24 -24.54 6.49
C ALA A 114 -7.56 -26.05 6.50
N ASN A 115 -7.97 -26.64 5.37
CA ASN A 115 -8.38 -28.05 5.27
C ASN A 115 -7.20 -28.95 4.88
N PHE A 116 -6.34 -29.23 5.85
CA PHE A 116 -5.12 -30.03 5.70
C PHE A 116 -5.32 -31.39 4.99
N PHE A 117 -6.49 -32.02 5.10
CA PHE A 117 -6.82 -33.28 4.41
C PHE A 117 -6.73 -33.20 2.88
N HIS A 118 -6.97 -32.04 2.27
CA HIS A 118 -6.75 -31.85 0.83
C HIS A 118 -5.28 -31.61 0.47
N MET A 119 -4.45 -31.18 1.43
CA MET A 119 -3.04 -30.84 1.20
C MET A 119 -2.13 -32.07 1.31
N ALA A 120 -2.40 -32.94 2.30
CA ALA A 120 -1.60 -34.14 2.57
C ALA A 120 -1.52 -35.10 1.36
N GLY A 121 -2.60 -35.23 0.58
CA GLY A 121 -2.64 -36.05 -0.64
C GLY A 121 -2.08 -35.39 -1.90
N SER A 122 -1.62 -34.13 -1.82
CA SER A 122 -1.20 -33.35 -3.00
C SER A 122 0.31 -33.35 -3.27
N PHE A 123 1.13 -33.81 -2.32
CA PHE A 123 2.59 -33.84 -2.44
C PHE A 123 3.07 -35.25 -2.79
N THR A 124 3.84 -35.37 -3.88
CA THR A 124 4.44 -36.64 -4.31
C THR A 124 5.87 -36.86 -3.80
N VAL A 125 6.39 -35.94 -2.97
CA VAL A 125 7.76 -35.96 -2.45
C VAL A 125 7.85 -36.79 -1.17
N PRO A 126 8.50 -37.97 -1.16
CA PRO A 126 8.41 -38.90 -0.02
C PRO A 126 9.02 -38.40 1.29
N SER A 127 9.97 -37.46 1.24
CA SER A 127 10.56 -36.87 2.46
C SER A 127 9.81 -35.64 2.99
N PHE A 128 8.81 -35.10 2.29
CA PHE A 128 8.12 -33.90 2.76
C PHE A 128 7.12 -34.21 3.88
N GLN A 129 7.30 -33.56 5.03
CA GLN A 129 6.48 -33.68 6.23
C GLN A 129 5.90 -32.31 6.56
N ILE A 130 4.60 -32.11 6.35
CA ILE A 130 3.92 -30.85 6.69
C ILE A 130 3.74 -30.72 8.21
N ASP A 131 3.90 -29.50 8.73
CA ASP A 131 3.67 -29.14 10.13
C ASP A 131 2.18 -28.79 10.31
N TYR A 132 1.38 -29.77 10.76
CA TYR A 132 -0.07 -29.61 10.94
C TYR A 132 -0.47 -28.66 12.07
N ASP A 133 0.45 -28.35 13.00
CA ASP A 133 0.24 -27.37 14.07
C ASP A 133 0.49 -25.92 13.60
N TYR A 134 0.98 -25.75 12.37
CA TYR A 134 1.18 -24.44 11.74
C TYR A 134 -0.07 -24.02 10.93
N GLU A 135 -0.84 -23.07 11.46
CA GLU A 135 -1.96 -22.45 10.72
C GLU A 135 -1.46 -21.85 9.38
N PRO A 136 -1.98 -22.29 8.22
CA PRO A 136 -1.55 -21.78 6.93
C PRO A 136 -1.80 -20.27 6.78
N VAL A 137 -0.79 -19.57 6.26
CA VAL A 137 -0.80 -18.10 6.17
C VAL A 137 -1.15 -17.69 4.74
N SER A 138 -2.36 -17.17 4.50
CA SER A 138 -2.73 -16.55 3.23
C SER A 138 -1.81 -15.37 2.92
N MET A 139 -1.39 -15.25 1.66
CA MET A 139 -0.47 -14.22 1.17
C MET A 139 -1.11 -13.41 0.04
N GLU A 140 -0.89 -12.09 0.03
CA GLU A 140 -1.14 -11.30 -1.17
C GLU A 140 -0.23 -11.80 -2.32
N PRO A 141 -0.75 -12.01 -3.54
CA PRO A 141 0.03 -12.49 -4.68
C PRO A 141 1.22 -11.59 -5.01
N GLU A 142 2.36 -12.19 -5.39
CA GLU A 142 3.58 -11.44 -5.71
C GLU A 142 3.43 -10.54 -6.95
N THR A 143 2.61 -10.94 -7.93
CA THR A 143 2.38 -10.18 -9.16
C THR A 143 0.88 -10.07 -9.51
N PRO A 144 0.47 -9.02 -10.28
CA PRO A 144 -0.90 -8.89 -10.77
C PRO A 144 -1.35 -10.08 -11.64
N GLU A 145 -0.44 -10.66 -12.43
CA GLU A 145 -0.73 -11.80 -13.31
C GLU A 145 -1.03 -13.04 -12.48
N LEU A 146 -0.28 -13.28 -11.40
CA LEU A 146 -0.56 -14.35 -10.45
C LEU A 146 -1.92 -14.12 -9.76
N ALA A 147 -2.23 -12.89 -9.35
CA ALA A 147 -3.54 -12.55 -8.77
C ALA A 147 -4.70 -12.85 -9.74
N MET A 148 -4.57 -12.47 -11.02
CA MET A 148 -5.56 -12.76 -12.05
C MET A 148 -5.74 -14.27 -12.29
N GLN A 149 -4.64 -15.03 -12.35
CA GLN A 149 -4.70 -16.50 -12.50
C GLN A 149 -5.43 -17.15 -11.33
N LEU A 150 -5.10 -16.77 -10.09
CA LEU A 150 -5.73 -17.31 -8.88
C LEU A 150 -7.21 -16.95 -8.80
N GLN A 151 -7.59 -15.72 -9.19
CA GLN A 151 -8.99 -15.34 -9.27
C GLN A 151 -9.75 -16.17 -10.31
N ALA A 152 -9.15 -16.43 -11.47
CA ALA A 152 -9.76 -17.26 -12.53
C ALA A 152 -9.90 -18.74 -12.15
N SER A 153 -8.98 -19.28 -11.34
CA SER A 153 -9.02 -20.67 -10.85
C SER A 153 -9.73 -20.85 -9.50
N ASN A 154 -10.28 -19.77 -8.92
CA ASN A 154 -10.81 -19.73 -7.54
C ASN A 154 -9.83 -20.27 -6.48
N GLN A 155 -8.58 -19.85 -6.58
CA GLN A 155 -7.48 -20.18 -5.68
C GLN A 155 -7.02 -18.95 -4.88
N GLU A 156 -6.18 -19.20 -3.88
CA GLU A 156 -5.40 -18.23 -3.11
C GLU A 156 -3.94 -18.70 -3.00
N VAL A 157 -3.03 -17.79 -2.62
CA VAL A 157 -1.68 -18.18 -2.17
C VAL A 157 -1.71 -18.40 -0.67
N ILE A 158 -1.19 -19.53 -0.21
CA ILE A 158 -0.90 -19.78 1.20
C ILE A 158 0.57 -20.18 1.38
N VAL A 159 1.10 -19.90 2.56
CA VAL A 159 2.36 -20.45 3.05
C VAL A 159 2.07 -21.47 4.14
N VAL A 160 2.54 -22.71 3.95
CA VAL A 160 2.57 -23.76 4.97
C VAL A 160 3.99 -23.99 5.45
N LYS A 161 4.16 -24.61 6.61
CA LYS A 161 5.45 -25.02 7.15
C LYS A 161 5.61 -26.54 7.04
N GLY A 162 6.85 -27.01 6.91
CA GLY A 162 7.16 -28.44 6.97
C GLY A 162 8.64 -28.72 7.09
N LYS A 163 9.01 -29.98 6.89
CA LYS A 163 10.39 -30.46 6.76
C LYS A 163 10.56 -31.28 5.49
N VAL A 164 11.72 -31.20 4.86
CA VAL A 164 12.06 -31.98 3.66
C VAL A 164 13.54 -32.34 3.67
N ALA A 165 13.95 -33.46 3.08
CA ALA A 165 15.36 -33.75 2.90
C ALA A 165 15.99 -32.72 1.95
N GLN A 166 17.17 -32.19 2.27
CA GLN A 166 17.84 -31.13 1.51
C GLN A 166 17.94 -31.44 0.00
N ASN A 167 18.25 -32.69 -0.34
CA ASN A 167 18.34 -33.17 -1.73
C ASN A 167 16.99 -33.31 -2.47
N GLN A 168 15.86 -33.14 -1.78
CA GLN A 168 14.50 -33.21 -2.36
C GLN A 168 13.78 -31.85 -2.39
N ILE A 169 14.41 -30.74 -1.95
CA ILE A 169 13.84 -29.38 -2.04
C ILE A 169 13.43 -29.04 -3.48
N ALA A 170 14.29 -29.32 -4.46
CA ALA A 170 13.98 -29.07 -5.88
C ALA A 170 12.81 -29.93 -6.40
N ALA A 171 12.61 -31.14 -5.86
CA ALA A 171 11.45 -31.98 -6.21
C ALA A 171 10.14 -31.48 -5.57
N LEU A 172 10.24 -30.77 -4.44
CA LEU A 172 9.13 -30.07 -3.79
C LEU A 172 8.77 -28.77 -4.52
N GLU A 173 9.76 -27.99 -4.96
CA GLU A 173 9.53 -26.82 -5.83
C GLU A 173 8.93 -27.20 -7.19
N ALA A 174 9.22 -28.40 -7.70
CA ALA A 174 8.68 -28.88 -8.97
C ALA A 174 7.22 -29.38 -8.91
N GLN A 175 6.56 -29.39 -7.74
CA GLN A 175 5.16 -29.80 -7.63
C GLN A 175 4.23 -28.74 -8.28
N PRO A 176 3.20 -29.12 -9.08
CA PRO A 176 2.42 -28.17 -9.88
C PRO A 176 1.67 -27.06 -9.10
N ASN A 177 1.41 -27.28 -7.80
CA ASN A 177 0.76 -26.33 -6.91
C ASN A 177 1.74 -25.49 -6.09
N VAL A 178 3.03 -25.84 -6.04
CA VAL A 178 4.06 -25.08 -5.31
C VAL A 178 4.55 -23.91 -6.18
N ILE A 179 4.67 -22.74 -5.56
CA ILE A 179 5.20 -21.52 -6.16
C ILE A 179 6.70 -21.41 -5.83
N LYS A 180 7.04 -21.63 -4.56
CA LYS A 180 8.41 -21.51 -4.05
C LYS A 180 8.58 -22.27 -2.74
N VAL A 181 9.75 -22.86 -2.53
CA VAL A 181 10.18 -23.33 -1.20
C VAL A 181 11.20 -22.36 -0.65
N TRP A 182 10.96 -21.90 0.58
CA TRP A 182 11.81 -20.99 1.32
C TRP A 182 12.36 -21.70 2.56
N GLN A 183 13.55 -21.32 3.02
CA GLN A 183 14.09 -21.79 4.30
C GLN A 183 13.24 -21.22 5.45
N ASP A 184 12.92 -22.01 6.48
CA ASP A 184 12.35 -21.44 7.71
C ASP A 184 13.50 -20.86 8.55
N THR A 185 13.89 -19.62 8.22
CA THR A 185 15.08 -18.95 8.76
C THR A 185 15.10 -18.96 10.29
N ALA A 186 16.21 -19.39 10.88
CA ALA A 186 16.41 -19.31 12.33
C ALA A 186 16.57 -17.85 12.79
N ILE A 187 15.95 -17.51 13.93
CA ILE A 187 16.06 -16.23 14.63
C ILE A 187 16.65 -16.53 16.01
N GLU A 188 17.84 -16.01 16.30
CA GLU A 188 18.57 -16.36 17.52
C GLU A 188 17.91 -15.75 18.79
N PRO A 189 17.65 -16.54 19.85
CA PRO A 189 17.13 -16.04 21.11
C PRO A 189 18.17 -15.26 21.90
N PHE A 190 17.72 -14.43 22.86
CA PHE A 190 18.61 -13.78 23.82
C PHE A 190 18.73 -14.59 25.11
N SER A 191 19.91 -14.66 25.75
CA SER A 191 20.07 -15.36 27.03
C SER A 191 19.81 -14.45 28.24
N THR A 192 19.30 -14.98 29.36
CA THR A 192 19.15 -14.18 30.60
C THR A 192 20.49 -13.67 31.10
N THR A 193 21.53 -14.49 30.99
CA THR A 193 22.89 -14.20 31.44
C THR A 193 23.47 -12.99 30.68
N THR A 194 23.27 -12.98 29.37
CA THR A 194 23.61 -11.91 28.41
C THR A 194 22.96 -10.55 28.75
N LEU A 195 21.72 -10.55 29.25
CA LEU A 195 20.96 -9.32 29.50
C LEU A 195 21.04 -8.82 30.95
N GLN A 196 21.40 -9.69 31.91
CA GLN A 196 21.42 -9.35 33.35
C GLN A 196 22.83 -9.12 33.92
N GLN A 197 23.89 -9.53 33.22
CA GLN A 197 25.27 -9.35 33.70
C GLN A 197 25.83 -7.95 33.44
N GLU A 198 26.69 -7.48 34.35
CA GLU A 198 27.54 -6.29 34.14
C GLU A 198 28.73 -6.55 33.19
N TYR A 199 28.90 -7.80 32.72
CA TYR A 199 29.94 -8.17 31.77
C TYR A 199 29.70 -7.52 30.40
N PRO A 200 30.75 -7.09 29.68
CA PRO A 200 30.57 -6.51 28.37
C PRO A 200 30.07 -7.57 27.37
N MET A 201 28.83 -7.39 26.89
CA MET A 201 28.31 -8.12 25.71
C MET A 201 29.09 -7.83 24.42
N VAL A 202 29.95 -6.83 24.48
CA VAL A 202 30.79 -6.29 23.43
C VAL A 202 32.09 -5.89 24.13
N GLU A 203 33.22 -6.48 23.74
CA GLU A 203 34.52 -6.13 24.33
C GLU A 203 34.84 -4.65 24.06
N PRO A 204 34.95 -3.79 25.10
CA PRO A 204 35.23 -2.38 24.90
C PRO A 204 36.64 -2.23 24.33
N MET A 205 36.75 -1.55 23.19
CA MET A 205 37.95 -1.54 22.34
C MET A 205 39.28 -1.32 23.08
N ALA A 206 39.99 -2.42 23.34
CA ALA A 206 41.44 -2.42 23.30
C ALA A 206 41.90 -2.60 21.84
N GLY A 207 41.84 -1.52 21.03
CA GLY A 207 42.59 -1.47 19.77
C GLY A 207 41.83 -1.60 18.43
N PHE A 208 40.51 -1.35 18.38
CA PHE A 208 39.85 -1.02 17.11
C PHE A 208 39.57 0.51 17.03
N GLY A 209 39.14 1.00 15.87
CA GLY A 209 39.32 2.41 15.45
C GLY A 209 38.46 3.53 16.10
N SER A 210 38.66 4.76 15.61
CA SER A 210 37.94 5.96 16.05
C SER A 210 36.43 5.88 15.83
N CYS A 211 35.65 6.47 16.76
CA CYS A 211 34.20 6.60 16.62
C CYS A 211 33.82 7.35 15.33
N PRO A 212 32.86 6.88 14.52
CA PRO A 212 32.54 7.50 13.22
C PRO A 212 31.77 8.83 13.35
N ILE A 213 31.08 9.05 14.47
CA ILE A 213 30.34 10.28 14.77
C ILE A 213 30.45 10.64 16.26
N GLY A 214 31.05 11.79 16.56
CA GLY A 214 31.18 12.29 17.93
C GLY A 214 31.98 11.36 18.85
N SER A 215 31.35 10.92 19.94
CA SER A 215 31.91 9.93 20.88
C SER A 215 31.04 8.68 20.93
N CYS A 216 31.65 7.53 21.17
CA CYS A 216 30.98 6.24 21.16
C CYS A 216 30.76 5.70 22.57
N ASP A 217 29.59 5.08 22.77
CA ASP A 217 29.30 4.24 23.93
C ASP A 217 29.30 2.77 23.52
N CYS A 218 30.17 1.99 24.15
CA CYS A 218 30.32 0.55 23.91
C CYS A 218 30.18 -0.26 25.21
N SER A 219 29.55 0.31 26.23
CA SER A 219 29.36 -0.31 27.54
C SER A 219 27.88 -0.68 27.75
N PRO A 220 27.36 -1.79 27.16
CA PRO A 220 25.94 -2.15 27.22
C PRO A 220 25.37 -2.23 28.64
N GLY A 221 26.15 -2.73 29.61
CA GLY A 221 25.76 -2.81 31.03
C GLY A 221 25.75 -1.48 31.79
N ALA A 222 26.26 -0.38 31.21
CA ALA A 222 26.48 0.88 31.91
C ALA A 222 25.39 1.94 31.59
N ALA A 223 24.26 1.87 32.30
CA ALA A 223 23.14 2.79 32.15
C ALA A 223 23.53 4.26 32.35
N LYS A 224 23.12 5.12 31.42
CA LYS A 224 23.28 6.57 31.45
C LYS A 224 22.02 7.24 32.00
N GLY A 225 21.62 6.90 33.23
CA GLY A 225 20.40 7.42 33.87
C GLY A 225 19.20 6.47 33.79
N THR A 226 18.00 6.99 34.03
CA THR A 226 16.75 6.21 34.22
C THR A 226 15.76 6.41 33.08
N MET A 227 14.74 5.56 33.00
CA MET A 227 13.57 5.75 32.13
C MET A 227 12.94 7.15 32.24
N ALA A 228 12.92 7.76 33.43
CA ALA A 228 12.40 9.11 33.63
C ALA A 228 13.32 10.19 33.03
N ASP A 229 14.64 9.98 33.08
CA ASP A 229 15.62 10.86 32.41
C ASP A 229 15.49 10.77 30.89
N VAL A 230 15.21 9.58 30.34
CA VAL A 230 14.93 9.38 28.91
C VAL A 230 13.64 10.09 28.50
N ALA A 231 12.55 9.92 29.26
CA ALA A 231 11.29 10.59 28.99
C ALA A 231 11.46 12.12 29.00
N LYS A 232 12.21 12.65 29.98
CA LYS A 232 12.51 14.09 30.08
C LYS A 232 13.41 14.60 28.96
N TYR A 233 14.46 13.86 28.59
CA TYR A 233 15.34 14.21 27.48
C TYR A 233 14.56 14.30 26.15
N LEU A 234 13.63 13.38 25.92
CA LEU A 234 12.76 13.36 24.75
C LEU A 234 11.57 14.34 24.81
N GLY A 235 11.40 15.05 25.94
CA GLY A 235 10.25 15.93 26.22
C GLY A 235 8.89 15.19 26.31
N VAL A 236 8.92 13.88 26.52
CA VAL A 236 7.74 13.02 26.69
C VAL A 236 7.00 13.31 27.99
N ASP A 237 7.70 13.78 29.02
CA ASP A 237 7.11 14.31 30.25
C ASP A 237 6.11 15.46 29.99
N GLN A 238 6.43 16.34 29.03
CA GLN A 238 5.54 17.43 28.59
C GLN A 238 4.36 16.91 27.76
N ILE A 239 4.54 15.84 26.99
CA ILE A 239 3.45 15.17 26.25
C ILE A 239 2.47 14.52 27.24
N HIS A 240 2.99 13.87 28.29
CA HIS A 240 2.19 13.30 29.39
C HIS A 240 1.41 14.38 30.16
N ALA A 241 2.05 15.53 30.42
CA ALA A 241 1.40 16.68 31.05
C ALA A 241 0.28 17.27 30.19
N ALA A 242 0.39 17.18 28.86
CA ALA A 242 -0.67 17.54 27.91
C ALA A 242 -1.80 16.48 27.79
N GLY A 243 -1.78 15.42 28.60
CA GLY A 243 -2.81 14.37 28.62
C GLY A 243 -2.60 13.22 27.64
N TYR A 244 -1.48 13.20 26.90
CA TYR A 244 -1.17 12.14 25.94
C TYR A 244 -0.23 11.13 26.59
N LYS A 245 -0.72 9.91 26.81
CA LYS A 245 -0.05 8.83 27.56
C LYS A 245 -0.17 7.46 26.89
N GLY A 246 -0.71 7.40 25.68
CA GLY A 246 -0.99 6.17 24.93
C GLY A 246 -2.39 5.61 25.10
N GLN A 247 -3.31 6.32 25.77
CA GLN A 247 -4.69 5.86 25.96
C GLN A 247 -5.36 5.55 24.60
N GLY A 248 -6.02 4.40 24.53
CA GLY A 248 -6.69 3.92 23.30
C GLY A 248 -5.75 3.27 22.27
N ILE A 249 -4.44 3.33 22.46
CA ILE A 249 -3.46 2.73 21.56
C ILE A 249 -3.05 1.34 22.06
N VAL A 250 -2.99 0.40 21.11
CA VAL A 250 -2.53 -0.98 21.34
C VAL A 250 -1.22 -1.21 20.57
N VAL A 251 -0.18 -1.64 21.28
CA VAL A 251 1.16 -1.94 20.72
C VAL A 251 1.41 -3.44 20.83
N GLY A 252 1.68 -4.11 19.71
CA GLY A 252 2.15 -5.48 19.68
C GLY A 252 3.67 -5.54 19.86
N VAL A 253 4.13 -6.31 20.85
CA VAL A 253 5.54 -6.59 21.08
C VAL A 253 5.86 -7.96 20.49
N VAL A 254 6.55 -7.97 19.35
CA VAL A 254 6.95 -9.19 18.64
C VAL A 254 8.37 -9.55 19.07
N ASP A 255 8.48 -10.50 20.00
CA ASP A 255 9.70 -10.78 20.75
C ASP A 255 9.59 -12.17 21.44
N GLY A 256 10.37 -12.44 22.49
CA GLY A 256 10.35 -13.70 23.23
C GLY A 256 9.15 -13.98 24.14
N GLY A 257 8.21 -13.04 24.27
CA GLY A 257 7.02 -13.16 25.13
C GLY A 257 7.00 -12.23 26.35
N ILE A 258 5.82 -11.99 26.91
CA ILE A 258 5.61 -11.09 28.06
C ILE A 258 5.02 -11.81 29.28
N THR A 259 5.72 -11.73 30.41
CA THR A 259 5.24 -12.18 31.72
C THR A 259 4.28 -11.14 32.32
N ALA A 260 3.00 -11.27 32.00
CA ALA A 260 1.99 -10.27 32.31
C ALA A 260 1.45 -10.28 33.75
N ALA A 261 1.07 -9.10 34.23
CA ALA A 261 0.26 -8.91 35.44
C ALA A 261 -1.19 -9.38 35.22
N GLY A 262 -1.89 -9.71 36.31
CA GLY A 262 -3.31 -10.12 36.27
C GLY A 262 -3.55 -11.61 36.04
N ARG A 263 -2.50 -12.44 35.97
CA ARG A 263 -2.61 -13.91 35.92
C ARG A 263 -1.64 -14.63 36.87
N PRO A 264 -1.91 -15.90 37.26
CA PRO A 264 -1.01 -16.71 38.08
C PRO A 264 0.41 -16.82 37.48
N VAL A 265 1.40 -16.99 38.36
CA VAL A 265 2.77 -17.39 37.98
C VAL A 265 2.73 -18.84 37.50
N ARG A 266 3.30 -19.13 36.34
CA ARG A 266 3.53 -20.51 35.87
C ARG A 266 4.99 -20.93 36.10
N PRO A 267 5.31 -22.24 36.14
CA PRO A 267 6.68 -22.71 36.20
C PRO A 267 7.52 -22.10 35.06
N GLY A 268 8.75 -21.66 35.38
CA GLY A 268 9.66 -21.02 34.42
C GLY A 268 9.60 -19.49 34.37
N GLU A 269 8.55 -18.85 34.91
CA GLU A 269 8.34 -17.41 34.77
C GLU A 269 9.02 -16.54 35.85
N PRO A 270 9.40 -15.29 35.51
CA PRO A 270 9.86 -14.32 36.50
C PRO A 270 8.73 -13.81 37.41
N SER A 271 9.14 -13.34 38.60
CA SER A 271 8.25 -12.68 39.56
C SER A 271 7.86 -11.26 39.13
N LYS A 272 8.71 -10.58 38.34
CA LYS A 272 8.44 -9.27 37.78
C LYS A 272 7.34 -9.36 36.72
N ARG A 273 6.38 -8.43 36.76
CA ARG A 273 5.17 -8.48 35.93
C ARG A 273 4.94 -7.21 35.14
N ILE A 274 4.61 -7.38 33.86
CA ILE A 274 4.29 -6.28 32.96
C ILE A 274 2.78 -6.00 32.99
N ARG A 275 2.41 -4.75 33.30
CA ARG A 275 1.01 -4.29 33.31
C ARG A 275 0.48 -4.05 31.88
N ASN A 276 -0.83 -3.83 31.75
CA ASN A 276 -1.49 -3.43 30.50
C ASN A 276 -1.42 -4.43 29.31
N VAL A 277 -0.91 -5.64 29.48
CA VAL A 277 -1.05 -6.71 28.49
C VAL A 277 -2.51 -7.18 28.46
N ILE A 278 -3.12 -7.27 27.27
CA ILE A 278 -4.56 -7.53 27.08
C ILE A 278 -4.87 -8.73 26.18
N GLY A 279 -3.86 -9.39 25.60
CA GLY A 279 -4.03 -10.50 24.66
C GLY A 279 -2.80 -10.64 23.75
N GLY A 280 -2.98 -11.28 22.60
CA GLY A 280 -1.91 -11.47 21.61
C GLY A 280 -2.03 -12.82 20.88
N TYR A 281 -0.98 -13.18 20.13
CA TYR A 281 -0.93 -14.43 19.36
C TYR A 281 -0.16 -15.51 20.11
N HIS A 282 -0.83 -16.60 20.48
CA HIS A 282 -0.22 -17.70 21.23
C HIS A 282 -0.62 -19.05 20.63
N ARG A 283 0.30 -19.73 19.92
CA ARG A 283 0.05 -21.06 19.35
C ARG A 283 -0.38 -22.10 20.38
N THR A 284 0.21 -22.02 21.58
CA THR A 284 0.04 -23.02 22.65
C THR A 284 -0.63 -22.46 23.90
N VAL A 285 -1.45 -21.39 23.78
CA VAL A 285 -2.16 -20.71 24.90
C VAL A 285 -1.32 -20.31 26.14
N GLU A 286 0.00 -20.40 26.04
CA GLU A 286 0.98 -20.17 27.11
C GLU A 286 1.74 -18.85 26.92
N TRP A 287 1.00 -17.75 26.94
CA TRP A 287 1.56 -16.41 26.94
C TRP A 287 2.55 -16.18 28.10
N GLY A 288 3.73 -15.67 27.81
CA GLY A 288 4.78 -15.32 28.78
C GLY A 288 5.58 -16.46 29.45
N THR A 289 5.23 -17.75 29.27
CA THR A 289 5.99 -18.85 29.90
C THR A 289 7.39 -19.00 29.30
N GLN A 290 7.53 -18.68 28.02
CA GLN A 290 8.81 -18.72 27.31
C GLN A 290 9.61 -17.41 27.34
N ALA A 291 9.11 -16.35 28.01
CA ALA A 291 9.85 -15.08 28.12
C ALA A 291 11.29 -15.27 28.63
N ARG A 292 11.50 -16.25 29.52
CA ARG A 292 12.81 -16.59 30.10
C ARG A 292 13.78 -17.29 29.12
N SER A 293 13.30 -18.06 28.13
CA SER A 293 14.19 -18.65 27.10
C SER A 293 14.76 -17.61 26.15
N TRP A 294 14.11 -16.43 26.08
CA TRP A 294 14.57 -15.22 25.41
C TRP A 294 15.12 -14.17 26.40
N GLY A 295 15.62 -14.61 27.56
CA GLY A 295 16.34 -13.73 28.47
C GLY A 295 15.48 -12.68 29.18
N GLU A 296 14.15 -12.77 29.08
CA GLU A 296 13.16 -11.75 29.45
C GLU A 296 13.21 -10.50 28.55
N HIS A 297 13.79 -10.59 27.35
CA HIS A 297 13.90 -9.50 26.38
C HIS A 297 12.54 -8.90 25.98
N GLY A 298 11.51 -9.72 25.79
CA GLY A 298 10.14 -9.25 25.55
C GLY A 298 9.56 -8.43 26.71
N ASN A 299 9.94 -8.73 27.96
CA ASN A 299 9.55 -7.93 29.13
C ASN A 299 10.25 -6.57 29.17
N MET A 300 11.51 -6.49 28.71
CA MET A 300 12.23 -5.23 28.50
C MET A 300 11.51 -4.40 27.43
N CYS A 301 11.33 -4.95 26.23
CA CYS A 301 10.64 -4.26 25.13
C CYS A 301 9.25 -3.74 25.56
N ALA A 302 8.49 -4.53 26.31
CA ALA A 302 7.19 -4.14 26.83
C ALA A 302 7.27 -3.05 27.93
N THR A 303 8.31 -3.07 28.77
CA THR A 303 8.57 -2.03 29.78
C THR A 303 8.92 -0.71 29.13
N ASP A 304 9.72 -0.74 28.06
CA ASP A 304 10.21 0.45 27.35
C ASP A 304 9.09 1.16 26.60
N VAL A 305 8.20 0.40 25.93
CA VAL A 305 6.96 0.95 25.35
C VAL A 305 6.13 1.65 26.43
N LEU A 306 5.93 1.01 27.59
CA LEU A 306 5.13 1.58 28.69
C LEU A 306 5.84 2.69 29.47
N GLY A 307 7.16 2.82 29.34
CA GLY A 307 7.93 3.94 29.88
C GLY A 307 7.61 5.24 29.15
N MET A 308 7.45 5.18 27.82
CA MET A 308 7.04 6.32 27.01
C MET A 308 5.52 6.46 26.89
N ALA A 309 4.75 5.36 26.85
CA ALA A 309 3.29 5.35 26.69
C ALA A 309 2.61 4.58 27.84
N PRO A 310 2.55 5.14 29.07
CA PRO A 310 2.15 4.42 30.27
C PRO A 310 0.68 3.99 30.34
N GLU A 311 -0.19 4.47 29.45
CA GLU A 311 -1.60 4.10 29.35
C GLU A 311 -1.93 3.28 28.08
N ALA A 312 -0.94 3.03 27.22
CA ALA A 312 -1.07 2.09 26.12
C ALA A 312 -1.35 0.67 26.62
N LYS A 313 -2.04 -0.11 25.79
CA LYS A 313 -2.25 -1.54 25.99
C LYS A 313 -1.30 -2.35 25.12
N LEU A 314 -0.95 -3.55 25.56
CA LEU A 314 0.01 -4.40 24.89
C LEU A 314 -0.62 -5.70 24.39
N TYR A 315 -0.23 -6.10 23.19
CA TYR A 315 -0.37 -7.49 22.73
C TYR A 315 0.98 -8.19 22.78
N ASP A 316 0.96 -9.42 23.29
CA ASP A 316 2.14 -10.29 23.39
C ASP A 316 2.23 -11.20 22.14
N PHE A 317 3.36 -11.15 21.42
CA PHE A 317 3.59 -11.95 20.22
C PHE A 317 4.88 -12.79 20.39
N PRO A 318 4.86 -13.85 21.22
CA PRO A 318 6.03 -14.68 21.51
C PRO A 318 6.49 -15.52 20.31
N LEU A 319 7.75 -15.37 19.91
CA LEU A 319 8.41 -16.09 18.82
C LEU A 319 8.87 -17.52 19.22
N VAL A 320 7.97 -18.27 19.87
CA VAL A 320 8.19 -19.64 20.38
C VAL A 320 8.80 -20.57 19.32
N GLY A 321 10.04 -21.00 19.53
CA GLY A 321 10.74 -21.92 18.61
C GLY A 321 11.63 -21.24 17.56
N ASN A 322 11.90 -19.93 17.71
CA ASN A 322 13.10 -19.29 17.14
C ASN A 322 13.20 -19.33 15.60
N ALA A 323 12.08 -19.20 14.90
CA ALA A 323 12.02 -19.31 13.43
C ALA A 323 11.12 -18.24 12.79
N ILE A 324 11.41 -17.88 11.54
CA ILE A 324 10.70 -16.83 10.79
C ILE A 324 9.22 -17.16 10.55
N SER A 325 8.88 -18.45 10.45
CA SER A 325 7.51 -18.93 10.44
C SER A 325 6.67 -18.44 11.63
N ASN A 326 7.28 -18.25 12.80
CA ASN A 326 6.59 -17.73 14.00
C ASN A 326 6.25 -16.24 13.84
N ALA A 327 7.18 -15.46 13.31
CA ALA A 327 6.97 -14.05 13.02
C ALA A 327 5.94 -13.85 11.89
N LEU A 328 5.98 -14.69 10.86
CA LEU A 328 5.01 -14.70 9.75
C LEU A 328 3.59 -14.94 10.27
N ALA A 329 3.40 -15.92 11.15
CA ALA A 329 2.10 -16.21 11.77
C ALA A 329 1.65 -15.10 12.75
N ALA A 330 2.58 -14.51 13.52
CA ALA A 330 2.30 -13.39 14.41
C ALA A 330 1.79 -12.16 13.65
N PHE A 331 2.44 -11.78 12.55
CA PHE A 331 1.98 -10.68 11.69
C PHE A 331 0.65 -11.00 10.99
N ASN A 332 0.44 -12.26 10.57
CA ASN A 332 -0.85 -12.71 10.01
C ASN A 332 -1.99 -12.54 11.03
N TRP A 333 -1.77 -12.93 12.28
CA TRP A 333 -2.75 -12.70 13.36
C TRP A 333 -2.98 -11.20 13.61
N ALA A 334 -1.92 -10.39 13.66
CA ALA A 334 -2.04 -8.95 13.86
C ALA A 334 -2.88 -8.28 12.75
N ILE A 335 -2.72 -8.70 11.49
CA ILE A 335 -3.54 -8.23 10.36
C ILE A 335 -4.99 -8.70 10.49
N LYS A 336 -5.23 -9.96 10.88
CA LYS A 336 -6.58 -10.47 11.13
C LYS A 336 -7.29 -9.68 12.26
N GLN A 337 -6.60 -9.45 13.38
CA GLN A 337 -7.13 -8.65 14.50
C GLN A 337 -7.41 -7.21 14.08
N TYR A 338 -6.50 -6.59 13.32
CA TYR A 338 -6.67 -5.20 12.88
C TYR A 338 -7.87 -5.02 11.96
N LYS A 339 -8.18 -6.02 11.13
CA LYS A 339 -9.40 -6.07 10.30
C LYS A 339 -10.69 -6.27 11.12
N ILE A 340 -10.60 -6.73 12.38
CA ILE A 340 -11.74 -6.92 13.30
C ILE A 340 -12.02 -5.66 14.11
N ASP A 341 -11.00 -5.05 14.74
CA ASP A 341 -11.19 -3.95 15.70
C ASP A 341 -10.21 -2.76 15.57
N GLY A 342 -9.34 -2.75 14.55
CA GLY A 342 -8.33 -1.72 14.35
C GLY A 342 -7.07 -1.86 15.24
N THR A 343 -6.86 -3.01 15.88
CA THR A 343 -5.69 -3.28 16.74
C THR A 343 -4.88 -4.50 16.30
N PRO A 344 -3.55 -4.56 16.53
CA PRO A 344 -2.71 -3.52 17.12
C PRO A 344 -2.49 -2.34 16.18
N HIS A 345 -2.32 -1.15 16.74
CA HIS A 345 -2.01 0.06 15.96
C HIS A 345 -0.54 0.11 15.54
N ILE A 346 0.34 -0.53 16.32
CA ILE A 346 1.79 -0.49 16.21
C ILE A 346 2.34 -1.90 16.46
N LEU A 347 3.34 -2.34 15.68
CA LEU A 347 4.18 -3.51 15.96
C LEU A 347 5.63 -3.06 16.19
N THR A 348 6.21 -3.46 17.32
CA THR A 348 7.63 -3.24 17.64
C THR A 348 8.37 -4.58 17.62
N ASN A 349 9.54 -4.60 16.95
CA ASN A 349 10.30 -5.80 16.65
C ASN A 349 11.78 -5.57 17.00
N SER A 350 12.30 -6.27 18.01
CA SER A 350 13.66 -6.11 18.51
C SER A 350 14.55 -7.32 18.23
N TRP A 351 14.35 -7.96 17.07
CA TRP A 351 15.01 -9.20 16.64
C TRP A 351 15.41 -9.14 15.14
N GLY A 352 16.18 -10.12 14.70
CA GLY A 352 16.63 -10.27 13.31
C GLY A 352 17.60 -11.45 13.15
N ILE A 353 18.20 -11.59 11.97
CA ILE A 353 19.37 -12.46 11.76
C ILE A 353 20.65 -11.66 12.02
N TYR A 354 21.69 -12.29 12.57
CA TYR A 354 22.98 -11.63 12.82
C TYR A 354 23.92 -11.69 11.61
N GLN A 355 23.78 -12.71 10.76
CA GLN A 355 24.70 -12.99 9.65
C GLN A 355 23.90 -13.27 8.37
N GLU A 356 24.32 -12.73 7.24
CA GLU A 356 23.70 -12.94 5.93
C GLU A 356 23.70 -14.42 5.55
N GLN A 357 24.74 -15.16 5.97
CA GLN A 357 24.88 -16.60 5.68
C GLN A 357 23.85 -17.49 6.39
N TRP A 358 23.09 -16.99 7.37
CA TRP A 358 22.00 -17.77 7.98
C TRP A 358 20.85 -17.99 7.00
N ASP A 359 20.54 -16.98 6.18
CA ASP A 359 19.64 -17.07 5.03
C ASP A 359 19.83 -15.84 4.13
N LYS A 360 20.59 -16.01 3.05
CA LYS A 360 20.85 -14.95 2.06
C LYS A 360 19.58 -14.53 1.31
N THR A 361 18.62 -15.44 1.19
CA THR A 361 17.35 -15.19 0.51
C THR A 361 16.49 -14.27 1.37
N TYR A 362 16.28 -14.57 2.65
CA TYR A 362 15.62 -13.62 3.56
C TYR A 362 16.38 -12.29 3.65
N ALA A 363 17.71 -12.34 3.77
CA ALA A 363 18.53 -11.15 3.97
C ALA A 363 18.39 -10.12 2.84
N ARG A 364 18.25 -10.56 1.58
CA ARG A 364 18.33 -9.71 0.37
C ARG A 364 17.10 -9.73 -0.54
N ASN A 365 16.14 -10.64 -0.37
CA ASN A 365 14.97 -10.71 -1.24
C ASN A 365 13.78 -9.89 -0.65
N PRO A 366 13.34 -8.78 -1.29
CA PRO A 366 12.17 -8.03 -0.85
C PRO A 366 10.87 -8.85 -0.95
N ASN A 367 10.85 -9.88 -1.81
CA ASN A 367 9.69 -10.74 -2.06
C ASN A 367 9.67 -11.99 -1.17
N HIS A 368 10.60 -12.11 -0.22
CA HIS A 368 10.54 -13.14 0.82
C HIS A 368 9.19 -13.06 1.59
N PRO A 369 8.52 -14.19 1.90
CA PRO A 369 7.14 -14.20 2.43
C PRO A 369 6.99 -13.38 3.71
N PHE A 370 7.96 -13.44 4.63
CA PHE A 370 7.92 -12.59 5.82
C PHE A 370 8.01 -11.08 5.50
N THR A 371 8.88 -10.68 4.56
CA THR A 371 9.02 -9.28 4.13
C THR A 371 7.73 -8.77 3.47
N ARG A 372 7.11 -9.59 2.59
CA ARG A 372 5.78 -9.31 2.01
C ARG A 372 4.70 -9.15 3.09
N LYS A 373 4.67 -10.01 4.11
CA LYS A 373 3.70 -9.92 5.22
C LYS A 373 3.90 -8.66 6.09
N VAL A 374 5.15 -8.23 6.30
CA VAL A 374 5.46 -6.94 6.96
C VAL A 374 4.93 -5.76 6.14
N VAL A 375 5.09 -5.79 4.81
CA VAL A 375 4.53 -4.77 3.90
C VAL A 375 2.99 -4.79 3.90
N GLU A 376 2.38 -5.98 3.94
CA GLU A 376 0.93 -6.12 4.06
C GLU A 376 0.41 -5.46 5.35
N ALA A 377 1.04 -5.69 6.51
CA ALA A 377 0.68 -5.03 7.77
C ALA A 377 0.73 -3.50 7.66
N ILE A 378 1.79 -2.96 7.07
CA ILE A 378 1.95 -1.52 6.81
C ILE A 378 0.82 -1.00 5.91
N ASN A 379 0.49 -1.72 4.84
CA ASN A 379 -0.54 -1.31 3.88
C ASN A 379 -1.96 -1.37 4.46
N GLN A 380 -2.22 -2.24 5.45
CA GLN A 380 -3.47 -2.23 6.21
C GLN A 380 -3.58 -1.04 7.17
N GLY A 381 -2.44 -0.42 7.54
CA GLY A 381 -2.38 0.75 8.42
C GLY A 381 -1.71 0.52 9.78
N ILE A 382 -1.20 -0.69 10.03
CA ILE A 382 -0.42 -1.02 11.24
C ILE A 382 0.96 -0.37 11.11
N LEU A 383 1.38 0.41 12.11
CA LEU A 383 2.68 1.06 12.10
C LEU A 383 3.78 0.07 12.52
N VAL A 384 4.84 -0.10 11.74
CA VAL A 384 5.86 -1.14 12.00
C VAL A 384 7.24 -0.52 12.23
N LEU A 385 7.83 -0.83 13.39
CA LEU A 385 9.20 -0.50 13.76
C LEU A 385 10.05 -1.77 13.90
N PHE A 386 11.29 -1.71 13.43
CA PHE A 386 12.31 -2.74 13.64
C PHE A 386 13.61 -2.13 14.17
N ALA A 387 14.27 -2.86 15.07
CA ALA A 387 15.65 -2.61 15.44
C ALA A 387 16.59 -2.73 14.23
N ALA A 388 17.53 -1.80 14.07
CA ALA A 388 18.55 -1.91 13.03
C ALA A 388 19.46 -3.13 13.21
N GLY A 389 19.71 -3.53 14.48
CA GLY A 389 20.60 -4.61 14.86
C GLY A 389 21.79 -4.10 15.68
N ASN A 390 22.60 -5.02 16.20
CA ASN A 390 23.74 -4.74 17.08
C ASN A 390 25.09 -5.16 16.46
N CYS A 391 25.22 -5.07 15.12
CA CYS A 391 26.42 -5.46 14.37
C CYS A 391 27.19 -4.25 13.82
N GLY A 392 27.30 -3.18 14.61
CA GLY A 392 28.03 -1.95 14.28
C GLY A 392 29.55 -2.14 14.19
N GLY A 393 30.20 -1.36 13.33
CA GLY A 393 31.62 -1.55 12.95
C GLY A 393 32.63 -1.08 13.99
N THR A 394 32.21 -0.32 15.01
CA THR A 394 33.09 0.16 16.07
C THR A 394 33.25 -0.97 17.10
N CYS A 395 32.16 -1.39 17.73
CA CYS A 395 32.24 -2.35 18.83
C CYS A 395 31.38 -3.58 18.49
N PRO A 396 31.83 -4.51 17.62
CA PRO A 396 30.98 -5.58 17.14
C PRO A 396 30.57 -6.58 18.23
N ASP A 397 29.31 -7.00 18.19
CA ASP A 397 28.84 -8.19 18.90
C ASP A 397 29.41 -9.46 18.22
N GLY A 398 29.97 -10.38 19.01
CA GLY A 398 30.60 -11.59 18.48
C GLY A 398 29.68 -12.48 17.63
N ARG A 399 28.35 -12.38 17.83
CA ARG A 399 27.34 -13.10 17.05
C ARG A 399 27.30 -12.69 15.57
N CYS A 400 27.84 -11.53 15.23
CA CYS A 400 27.85 -10.98 13.87
C CYS A 400 28.93 -11.60 12.97
N ALA A 401 29.94 -12.30 13.51
CA ALA A 401 31.06 -12.84 12.77
C ALA A 401 31.71 -11.80 11.81
N SER A 402 31.63 -12.01 10.49
CA SER A 402 32.16 -11.09 9.46
C SER A 402 31.23 -9.92 9.12
N ASP A 403 29.97 -10.00 9.54
CA ASP A 403 28.86 -9.16 9.06
C ASP A 403 28.70 -7.94 9.97
N VAL A 404 29.81 -7.20 10.02
CA VAL A 404 30.08 -6.11 10.95
C VAL A 404 30.29 -4.81 10.18
N GLY A 405 29.58 -3.76 10.60
CA GLY A 405 29.77 -2.40 10.12
C GLY A 405 28.84 -1.97 8.99
N PRO A 406 29.19 -0.86 8.31
CA PRO A 406 28.35 -0.24 7.28
C PRO A 406 28.07 -1.19 6.12
N GLY A 407 26.81 -1.30 5.72
CA GLY A 407 26.39 -2.11 4.56
C GLY A 407 26.28 -3.61 4.81
N LYS A 408 26.53 -4.07 6.05
CA LYS A 408 26.71 -5.49 6.40
C LYS A 408 25.86 -5.98 7.58
N SER A 409 24.94 -5.17 8.08
CA SER A 409 24.40 -5.37 9.44
C SER A 409 22.90 -5.10 9.60
N ILE A 410 22.19 -4.77 8.52
CA ILE A 410 20.74 -4.52 8.51
C ILE A 410 20.09 -5.37 7.40
N TRP A 411 19.50 -6.49 7.79
CA TRP A 411 19.06 -7.57 6.91
C TRP A 411 17.52 -7.68 6.80
N GLY A 412 17.03 -8.17 5.67
CA GLY A 412 15.63 -8.56 5.48
C GLY A 412 14.62 -7.44 5.81
N ALA A 413 13.54 -7.79 6.53
CA ALA A 413 12.47 -6.85 6.88
C ALA A 413 12.97 -5.62 7.67
N ASN A 414 13.99 -5.78 8.51
CA ASN A 414 14.62 -4.69 9.27
C ASN A 414 15.17 -3.59 8.33
N GLY A 415 15.57 -3.95 7.11
CA GLY A 415 16.10 -3.04 6.09
C GLY A 415 15.08 -2.46 5.12
N HIS A 416 13.81 -2.88 5.17
CA HIS A 416 12.83 -2.56 4.13
C HIS A 416 12.49 -1.05 4.04
N PRO A 417 12.37 -0.44 2.84
CA PRO A 417 12.15 1.01 2.69
C PRO A 417 10.94 1.57 3.46
N LEU A 418 9.84 0.82 3.54
CA LEU A 418 8.62 1.23 4.25
C LEU A 418 8.69 1.08 5.78
N VAL A 419 9.56 0.21 6.29
CA VAL A 419 9.72 0.00 7.74
C VAL A 419 10.41 1.22 8.38
N MET A 420 10.11 1.50 9.65
CA MET A 420 10.88 2.42 10.49
C MET A 420 12.00 1.64 11.19
N THR A 421 13.22 1.79 10.69
CA THR A 421 14.42 1.10 11.17
C THR A 421 15.15 1.97 12.18
N VAL A 422 15.22 1.52 13.42
CA VAL A 422 15.67 2.33 14.57
C VAL A 422 17.10 1.97 14.97
N GLY A 423 18.01 2.95 14.85
CA GLY A 423 19.37 2.88 15.39
C GLY A 423 19.44 3.30 16.87
N ALA A 424 20.62 3.14 17.48
CA ALA A 424 20.81 3.37 18.92
C ALA A 424 21.80 4.50 19.24
N VAL A 425 21.39 5.39 20.15
CA VAL A 425 22.18 6.49 20.73
C VAL A 425 21.84 6.57 22.22
N ASN A 426 22.77 6.92 23.11
CA ASN A 426 22.45 7.10 24.53
C ASN A 426 21.95 8.53 24.84
N LYS A 427 21.36 8.77 26.02
CA LYS A 427 20.84 10.13 26.37
C LYS A 427 21.91 11.22 26.53
N ASN A 428 23.19 10.86 26.49
CA ASN A 428 24.32 11.79 26.49
C ASN A 428 24.79 12.09 25.06
N GLU A 429 23.99 11.70 24.04
CA GLU A 429 24.21 11.95 22.62
C GLU A 429 25.44 11.23 22.04
N GLN A 430 25.86 10.15 22.70
CA GLN A 430 26.95 9.29 22.25
C GLN A 430 26.39 8.19 21.35
N PHE A 431 27.00 8.02 20.17
CA PHE A 431 26.62 6.96 19.25
C PHE A 431 26.90 5.59 19.87
N VAL A 432 25.97 4.65 19.78
CA VAL A 432 26.24 3.30 20.26
C VAL A 432 27.09 2.59 19.22
N GLY A 433 28.37 2.35 19.54
CA GLY A 433 29.38 1.87 18.56
C GLY A 433 29.07 0.50 17.95
N TYR A 434 28.14 -0.23 18.58
CA TYR A 434 27.63 -1.52 18.14
C TYR A 434 26.28 -1.45 17.44
N SER A 435 25.63 -0.29 17.33
CA SER A 435 24.41 -0.12 16.51
C SER A 435 24.73 -0.46 15.05
N SER A 436 23.93 -1.32 14.42
CA SER A 436 24.05 -1.63 12.99
C SER A 436 23.95 -0.39 12.12
N GLN A 437 24.64 -0.40 10.98
CA GLN A 437 24.95 0.77 10.16
C GLN A 437 24.54 0.56 8.69
N GLY A 438 24.09 1.63 8.07
CA GLY A 438 23.69 1.68 6.67
C GLY A 438 24.83 1.44 5.68
N PRO A 439 24.49 1.21 4.39
CA PRO A 439 23.14 0.96 3.87
C PRO A 439 22.55 -0.36 4.40
N ALA A 440 21.24 -0.57 4.28
CA ALA A 440 20.64 -1.87 4.50
C ALA A 440 20.57 -2.68 3.21
N ALA A 441 20.41 -4.00 3.32
CA ALA A 441 20.33 -4.89 2.17
C ALA A 441 19.19 -4.57 1.19
N LEU A 442 18.07 -4.04 1.69
CA LEU A 442 16.89 -3.66 0.90
C LEU A 442 16.74 -2.14 0.69
N SER A 443 17.61 -1.30 1.25
CA SER A 443 17.46 0.16 1.15
C SER A 443 18.74 0.94 1.45
N PRO A 444 19.14 1.90 0.60
CA PRO A 444 20.41 2.63 0.76
C PRO A 444 20.41 3.63 1.93
N LYS A 445 19.24 4.07 2.41
CA LYS A 445 19.11 5.05 3.50
C LYS A 445 18.51 4.42 4.75
N LYS A 446 19.37 3.72 5.51
CA LYS A 446 19.05 3.07 6.79
C LYS A 446 20.21 3.22 7.79
N PRO A 447 20.00 3.23 9.12
CA PRO A 447 18.71 3.36 9.79
C PRO A 447 17.99 4.66 9.39
N ASP A 448 16.70 4.75 9.66
CA ASP A 448 15.92 5.94 9.32
C ASP A 448 16.20 7.06 10.34
N PHE A 449 16.30 6.70 11.61
CA PHE A 449 16.62 7.57 12.75
C PHE A 449 17.10 6.73 13.94
N CYS A 450 17.66 7.39 14.95
CA CYS A 450 18.03 6.80 16.23
C CYS A 450 17.03 7.13 17.34
N SER A 451 16.98 6.26 18.34
CA SER A 451 16.25 6.45 19.59
C SER A 451 17.15 6.11 20.78
N ILE A 452 16.68 6.42 21.99
CA ILE A 452 17.49 6.40 23.20
C ILE A 452 17.62 4.99 23.78
N THR A 453 18.84 4.64 24.17
CA THR A 453 19.20 3.37 24.84
C THR A 453 20.18 3.62 25.99
N HIS A 454 20.67 2.55 26.62
CA HIS A 454 21.54 2.55 27.80
C HIS A 454 20.93 3.34 28.96
N PHE A 455 19.81 2.86 29.49
CA PHE A 455 19.14 3.44 30.65
C PHE A 455 18.66 2.36 31.61
N ARG A 456 18.45 2.71 32.87
CA ARG A 456 17.90 1.80 33.87
C ARG A 456 16.37 1.72 33.74
N GLY A 457 15.86 0.54 33.39
CA GLY A 457 14.44 0.26 33.21
C GLY A 457 14.04 -1.17 33.64
N TYR A 458 13.94 -2.12 32.71
CA TYR A 458 13.66 -3.52 33.04
C TYR A 458 14.87 -4.21 33.67
N PHE A 459 16.02 -4.14 33.01
CA PHE A 459 17.33 -4.57 33.48
C PHE A 459 18.07 -3.42 34.19
N PRO A 460 19.25 -3.67 34.80
CA PRO A 460 20.11 -2.60 35.29
C PRO A 460 20.51 -1.58 34.21
N SER A 461 20.63 -2.05 32.95
CA SER A 461 20.83 -1.24 31.74
C SER A 461 20.12 -1.89 30.55
N ASP A 462 18.99 -1.34 30.15
CA ASP A 462 18.32 -1.68 28.89
C ASP A 462 19.12 -1.05 27.74
N SER A 463 19.50 -1.86 26.75
CA SER A 463 20.64 -1.54 25.88
C SER A 463 20.45 -1.92 24.40
N GLY A 464 21.30 -1.34 23.54
CA GLY A 464 21.31 -1.56 22.10
C GLY A 464 20.10 -1.03 21.35
N THR A 465 19.97 -1.42 20.08
CA THR A 465 18.79 -1.08 19.25
C THR A 465 17.51 -1.72 19.79
N SER A 466 17.64 -2.80 20.57
CA SER A 466 16.52 -3.51 21.19
C SER A 466 15.76 -2.71 22.24
N ALA A 467 16.42 -1.79 22.97
CA ALA A 467 15.76 -0.83 23.85
C ALA A 467 15.38 0.48 23.12
N ALA A 468 16.20 0.91 22.14
CA ALA A 468 15.89 2.11 21.34
C ALA A 468 14.55 1.99 20.56
N THR A 469 14.29 0.82 19.98
CA THR A 469 13.09 0.53 19.16
C THR A 469 11.77 0.61 19.95
N PRO A 470 11.60 -0.06 21.10
CA PRO A 470 10.38 0.04 21.90
C PRO A 470 10.19 1.43 22.54
N ILE A 471 11.26 2.16 22.90
CA ILE A 471 11.18 3.59 23.26
C ILE A 471 10.57 4.39 22.10
N ALA A 472 11.03 4.15 20.86
CA ALA A 472 10.45 4.79 19.67
C ALA A 472 9.00 4.35 19.42
N ALA A 473 8.65 3.07 19.65
CA ALA A 473 7.28 2.58 19.50
C ALA A 473 6.32 3.21 20.53
N GLY A 474 6.76 3.40 21.78
CA GLY A 474 6.00 4.13 22.79
C GLY A 474 5.83 5.61 22.43
N VAL A 475 6.87 6.26 21.88
CA VAL A 475 6.75 7.60 21.28
C VAL A 475 5.71 7.62 20.16
N VAL A 476 5.75 6.66 19.24
CA VAL A 476 4.79 6.55 18.12
C VAL A 476 3.36 6.35 18.65
N ALA A 477 3.17 5.64 19.78
CA ALA A 477 1.86 5.55 20.44
C ALA A 477 1.35 6.91 20.92
N LEU A 478 2.20 7.76 21.50
CA LEU A 478 1.80 9.13 21.87
C LEU A 478 1.41 9.97 20.65
N LEU A 479 2.19 9.88 19.56
CA LEU A 479 1.91 10.62 18.32
C LEU A 479 0.62 10.12 17.64
N LYS A 480 0.38 8.80 17.62
CA LYS A 480 -0.84 8.19 17.10
C LYS A 480 -2.06 8.54 17.96
N GLN A 481 -1.94 8.62 19.29
CA GLN A 481 -2.99 9.20 20.14
C GLN A 481 -3.24 10.68 19.80
N ALA A 482 -2.17 11.44 19.50
CA ALA A 482 -2.27 12.87 19.15
C ALA A 482 -2.95 13.14 17.79
N LYS A 483 -2.77 12.25 16.81
CA LYS A 483 -3.44 12.24 15.49
C LYS A 483 -3.68 10.79 15.03
N PRO A 484 -4.86 10.21 15.29
CA PRO A 484 -5.16 8.79 14.97
C PRO A 484 -5.04 8.42 13.49
N SER A 485 -5.20 9.38 12.57
CA SER A 485 -5.05 9.15 11.12
C SER A 485 -3.62 8.98 10.63
N LEU A 486 -2.60 9.15 11.49
CA LEU A 486 -1.19 9.05 11.09
C LEU A 486 -0.84 7.70 10.46
N THR A 487 -0.33 7.77 9.23
CA THR A 487 0.18 6.63 8.45
C THR A 487 1.67 6.34 8.73
N GLN A 488 2.14 5.15 8.37
CA GLN A 488 3.56 4.75 8.45
C GLN A 488 4.49 5.80 7.85
N GLN A 489 4.16 6.32 6.66
CA GLN A 489 5.00 7.29 5.96
C GLN A 489 4.97 8.68 6.63
N GLU A 490 3.83 9.13 7.15
CA GLU A 490 3.74 10.40 7.87
C GLU A 490 4.53 10.36 9.19
N VAL A 491 4.38 9.28 9.97
CA VAL A 491 5.13 9.13 11.24
C VAL A 491 6.63 9.10 10.98
N LYS A 492 7.06 8.29 10.01
CA LYS A 492 8.47 8.20 9.60
C LYS A 492 9.04 9.56 9.21
N LYS A 493 8.39 10.26 8.25
CA LYS A 493 8.80 11.61 7.82
C LYS A 493 8.76 12.65 8.95
N LEU A 494 7.80 12.55 9.88
CA LEU A 494 7.69 13.45 11.01
C LEU A 494 8.86 13.27 11.98
N LEU A 495 9.21 12.03 12.30
CA LEU A 495 10.35 11.70 13.15
C LEU A 495 11.68 12.09 12.48
N GLU A 496 11.87 11.75 11.20
CA GLU A 496 13.04 12.16 10.40
C GLU A 496 13.19 13.69 10.34
N SER A 497 12.11 14.44 10.03
CA SER A 497 12.14 15.91 9.90
C SER A 497 12.13 16.68 11.22
N THR A 498 12.15 15.97 12.36
CA THR A 498 12.31 16.57 13.69
C THR A 498 13.53 16.06 14.43
N ALA A 499 14.22 15.03 13.91
CA ALA A 499 15.37 14.43 14.54
C ALA A 499 16.52 15.45 14.73
N LYS A 500 17.24 15.29 15.84
CA LYS A 500 18.44 16.05 16.16
C LYS A 500 19.66 15.29 15.66
N ASN A 501 20.39 15.89 14.71
CA ASN A 501 21.68 15.34 14.27
C ASN A 501 22.69 15.32 15.43
N ILE A 502 23.45 14.22 15.54
CA ILE A 502 24.58 14.07 16.47
C ILE A 502 25.95 14.08 15.76
N GLY A 503 25.94 14.17 14.44
CA GLY A 503 27.10 14.40 13.59
C GLY A 503 26.85 15.59 12.66
N SER A 504 27.28 15.48 11.40
CA SER A 504 26.96 16.44 10.36
C SER A 504 25.45 16.65 10.17
N GLN A 505 25.06 17.83 9.68
CA GLN A 505 23.67 18.12 9.36
C GLN A 505 23.15 17.22 8.22
N GLY A 506 21.95 16.65 8.41
CA GLY A 506 21.30 15.79 7.41
C GLY A 506 21.41 14.29 7.74
N TRP A 507 21.00 13.44 6.79
CA TRP A 507 21.00 12.00 7.00
C TRP A 507 22.41 11.40 6.88
N ASP A 508 22.79 10.51 7.79
CA ASP A 508 24.04 9.74 7.75
C ASP A 508 23.82 8.23 8.03
N GLN A 509 24.74 7.39 7.59
CA GLN A 509 24.60 5.92 7.68
C GLN A 509 24.68 5.33 9.10
N HIS A 510 25.07 6.11 10.11
CA HIS A 510 25.20 5.65 11.50
C HIS A 510 24.01 6.13 12.34
N SER A 511 23.65 7.42 12.29
CA SER A 511 22.53 7.97 13.09
C SER A 511 21.21 8.12 12.34
N GLY A 512 21.18 7.82 11.04
CA GLY A 512 20.03 8.10 10.19
C GLY A 512 19.80 9.60 10.09
N ALA A 513 18.56 10.05 10.29
CA ALA A 513 18.23 11.47 10.46
C ALA A 513 18.69 12.07 11.81
N GLY A 514 19.22 11.26 12.73
CA GLY A 514 19.60 11.65 14.10
C GLY A 514 18.65 11.12 15.17
N ILE A 515 18.75 11.63 16.40
CA ILE A 515 17.89 11.24 17.53
C ILE A 515 16.49 11.83 17.35
N ILE A 516 15.44 11.00 17.38
CA ILE A 516 14.05 11.47 17.38
C ILE A 516 13.79 12.56 18.44
N GLN A 517 12.93 13.54 18.13
CA GLN A 517 12.53 14.61 19.07
C GLN A 517 11.01 14.58 19.29
N PRO A 518 10.50 13.70 20.18
CA PRO A 518 9.07 13.43 20.33
C PRO A 518 8.22 14.67 20.63
N LYS A 519 8.71 15.57 21.49
CA LYS A 519 7.99 16.82 21.80
C LYS A 519 7.86 17.74 20.59
N VAL A 520 8.93 17.87 19.79
CA VAL A 520 8.92 18.69 18.55
C VAL A 520 8.00 18.07 17.50
N ALA A 521 8.00 16.73 17.38
CA ALA A 521 7.06 15.99 16.53
C ALA A 521 5.60 16.18 16.96
N PHE A 522 5.34 16.10 18.26
CA PHE A 522 4.01 16.32 18.85
C PHE A 522 3.52 17.76 18.64
N ASP A 523 4.38 18.76 18.82
CA ASP A 523 4.04 20.17 18.60
C ASP A 523 3.73 20.43 17.12
N LYS A 524 4.50 19.83 16.18
CA LYS A 524 4.17 19.87 14.74
C LYS A 524 2.83 19.19 14.40
N ILE A 525 2.34 18.24 15.20
CA ILE A 525 1.00 17.65 15.04
C ILE A 525 -0.09 18.59 15.58
N LYS A 526 0.12 19.20 16.75
CA LYS A 526 -0.90 20.02 17.43
C LYS A 526 -1.02 21.43 16.88
N THR A 527 0.11 22.00 16.49
CA THR A 527 0.21 23.28 15.79
C THR A 527 1.07 23.03 14.55
N PRO A 528 0.52 22.41 13.48
CA PRO A 528 1.23 22.35 12.22
C PRO A 528 1.60 23.79 11.83
N PRO A 529 2.84 24.06 11.39
CA PRO A 529 3.18 25.38 10.90
C PRO A 529 2.18 25.73 9.80
N PRO A 530 1.72 26.99 9.70
CA PRO A 530 0.99 27.42 8.52
C PRO A 530 1.81 26.97 7.32
N ARG A 531 1.23 26.14 6.44
CA ARG A 531 1.91 25.73 5.20
C ARG A 531 2.46 27.01 4.59
N PRO A 532 3.75 27.03 4.19
CA PRO A 532 4.35 28.24 3.67
C PRO A 532 3.40 28.80 2.62
N ARG A 533 2.92 30.02 2.88
CA ARG A 533 2.26 30.79 1.83
C ARG A 533 3.26 30.78 0.68
N PRO A 534 2.84 30.57 -0.57
CA PRO A 534 3.62 31.08 -1.68
C PRO A 534 3.92 32.54 -1.32
N SER A 535 5.19 32.89 -1.12
CA SER A 535 5.57 34.26 -1.45
C SER A 535 5.28 34.39 -2.95
N GLU A 536 4.99 35.61 -3.41
CA GLU A 536 4.58 35.80 -4.81
C GLU A 536 5.70 35.36 -5.79
N ASP A 537 6.92 35.17 -5.29
CA ASP A 537 8.13 34.69 -5.96
C ASP A 537 8.29 33.15 -6.11
N THR A 538 7.33 32.29 -5.71
CA THR A 538 7.52 30.81 -5.79
C THR A 538 6.93 30.10 -7.01
N TRP A 539 6.26 30.80 -7.91
CA TRP A 539 5.86 30.22 -9.20
C TRP A 539 7.01 30.38 -10.20
N SER A 540 7.25 29.35 -11.03
CA SER A 540 8.09 29.55 -12.21
C SER A 540 7.37 30.46 -13.21
N ASP A 541 8.12 31.08 -14.12
CA ASP A 541 7.56 31.62 -15.35
C ASP A 541 6.80 30.52 -16.14
N TRP A 542 5.91 30.95 -17.04
CA TRP A 542 5.15 30.06 -17.90
C TRP A 542 6.07 29.30 -18.87
N GLU A 543 6.24 28.00 -18.64
CA GLU A 543 6.91 27.10 -19.59
C GLU A 543 5.98 26.77 -20.76
N ASN A 544 6.38 27.12 -21.98
CA ASN A 544 5.65 26.72 -23.19
C ASN A 544 6.01 25.28 -23.59
N LEU A 545 5.11 24.34 -23.30
CA LEU A 545 5.28 22.91 -23.61
C LEU A 545 5.14 22.58 -25.11
N GLY A 546 4.82 23.56 -25.95
CA GLY A 546 4.56 23.42 -27.39
C GLY A 546 3.22 22.73 -27.71
N GLY A 547 2.87 22.72 -29.00
CA GLY A 547 1.63 22.14 -29.50
C GLY A 547 0.45 23.12 -29.54
N TYR A 548 -0.67 22.68 -30.13
CA TYR A 548 -1.92 23.43 -30.24
C TYR A 548 -3.10 22.52 -29.84
N GLY A 549 -3.92 22.97 -28.89
CA GLY A 549 -5.06 22.20 -28.37
C GLY A 549 -6.41 22.81 -28.74
N LEU A 550 -7.40 21.95 -29.03
CA LEU A 550 -8.81 22.35 -29.28
C LEU A 550 -9.65 22.47 -27.99
N TYR A 551 -9.37 21.62 -27.00
CA TYR A 551 -10.12 21.51 -25.76
C TYR A 551 -9.19 21.71 -24.54
N SER A 552 -9.79 21.88 -23.37
CA SER A 552 -9.04 21.91 -22.09
C SER A 552 -8.16 20.66 -21.95
N PRO A 553 -6.90 20.80 -21.50
CA PRO A 553 -6.04 19.65 -21.23
C PRO A 553 -6.52 18.88 -19.99
N ALA A 554 -6.16 17.60 -19.91
CA ALA A 554 -6.21 16.83 -18.67
C ALA A 554 -4.81 16.48 -18.22
N ALA A 555 -4.61 16.35 -16.90
CA ALA A 555 -3.37 15.87 -16.32
C ALA A 555 -3.64 14.80 -15.28
N ALA A 556 -2.76 13.80 -15.21
CA ALA A 556 -2.75 12.77 -14.19
C ALA A 556 -1.33 12.55 -13.64
N SER A 557 -1.23 11.84 -12.52
CA SER A 557 0.04 11.44 -11.92
C SER A 557 -0.14 10.09 -11.25
N TRP A 558 0.78 9.16 -11.49
CA TRP A 558 0.83 7.86 -10.81
C TRP A 558 1.84 7.82 -9.65
N GLY A 559 2.53 8.92 -9.36
CA GLY A 559 3.55 8.95 -8.30
C GLY A 559 4.26 10.30 -8.13
N PRO A 560 5.03 10.47 -7.05
CA PRO A 560 5.77 11.72 -6.80
C PRO A 560 6.71 12.08 -7.95
N ASN A 561 6.77 13.37 -8.28
CA ASN A 561 7.62 13.90 -9.37
C ASN A 561 7.32 13.32 -10.77
N ARG A 562 6.08 12.84 -11.01
CA ARG A 562 5.56 12.44 -12.32
C ARG A 562 4.31 13.25 -12.67
N ILE A 563 4.22 13.76 -13.90
CA ILE A 563 3.02 14.40 -14.45
C ILE A 563 2.86 13.94 -15.90
N ASP A 564 1.65 13.53 -16.26
CA ASP A 564 1.26 13.09 -17.60
C ASP A 564 0.13 13.99 -18.10
N THR A 565 0.32 14.69 -19.22
CA THR A 565 -0.63 15.66 -19.78
C THR A 565 -1.18 15.23 -21.13
N PHE A 566 -2.49 15.42 -21.32
CA PHE A 566 -3.27 14.99 -22.47
C PHE A 566 -3.96 16.18 -23.13
N VAL A 567 -3.70 16.37 -24.43
CA VAL A 567 -4.24 17.45 -25.26
C VAL A 567 -4.89 16.85 -26.51
N ILE A 568 -5.99 17.44 -26.98
CA ILE A 568 -6.57 17.09 -28.28
C ILE A 568 -6.08 18.09 -29.32
N GLY A 569 -5.34 17.61 -30.31
CA GLY A 569 -4.74 18.41 -31.37
C GLY A 569 -5.79 18.99 -32.34
N THR A 570 -5.35 19.94 -33.17
CA THR A 570 -6.20 20.57 -34.21
C THR A 570 -6.65 19.60 -35.32
N ASP A 571 -6.05 18.42 -35.38
CA ASP A 571 -6.41 17.28 -36.23
C ASP A 571 -7.42 16.32 -35.57
N HIS A 572 -7.91 16.64 -34.36
CA HIS A 572 -8.77 15.82 -33.50
C HIS A 572 -8.11 14.56 -32.91
N ALA A 573 -6.79 14.36 -33.07
CA ALA A 573 -6.07 13.28 -32.40
C ALA A 573 -5.72 13.64 -30.94
N MET A 574 -5.60 12.64 -30.07
CA MET A 574 -5.02 12.84 -28.74
C MET A 574 -3.49 12.86 -28.83
N TYR A 575 -2.88 13.78 -28.09
CA TYR A 575 -1.45 13.86 -27.86
C TYR A 575 -1.15 13.74 -26.36
N HIS A 576 -0.06 13.06 -26.04
CA HIS A 576 0.43 12.88 -24.68
C HIS A 576 1.87 13.41 -24.55
N LYS A 577 2.18 13.98 -23.39
CA LYS A 577 3.51 14.46 -23.01
C LYS A 577 3.65 14.32 -21.50
N TRP A 578 4.84 13.95 -21.01
CA TRP A 578 5.04 13.70 -19.58
C TRP A 578 6.34 14.29 -19.05
N TRP A 579 6.32 14.63 -17.76
CA TRP A 579 7.48 14.96 -16.95
C TRP A 579 7.95 13.70 -16.24
N ASP A 580 9.21 13.30 -16.47
CA ASP A 580 9.74 12.03 -15.93
C ASP A 580 10.44 12.14 -14.57
N GLY A 581 10.44 13.33 -13.98
CA GLY A 581 11.17 13.67 -12.76
C GLY A 581 12.39 14.56 -12.99
N SER A 582 12.83 14.69 -14.25
CA SER A 582 14.01 15.47 -14.65
C SER A 582 13.77 16.39 -15.86
N ALA A 583 12.92 15.97 -16.80
CA ALA A 583 12.60 16.73 -18.01
C ALA A 583 11.22 16.36 -18.56
N TRP A 584 10.64 17.29 -19.34
CA TRP A 584 9.53 16.97 -20.22
C TRP A 584 10.00 16.16 -21.42
N ARG A 585 9.31 15.06 -21.72
CA ARG A 585 9.55 14.27 -22.93
C ARG A 585 8.81 14.85 -24.14
N GLY A 586 8.97 14.23 -25.32
CA GLY A 586 8.32 14.68 -26.55
C GLY A 586 6.79 14.57 -26.49
N TRP A 587 6.09 15.29 -27.37
CA TRP A 587 4.68 14.99 -27.65
C TRP A 587 4.60 13.70 -28.47
N GLU A 588 3.88 12.70 -27.99
CA GLU A 588 3.53 11.48 -28.74
C GLU A 588 2.07 11.54 -29.21
N ASN A 589 1.81 11.07 -30.43
CA ASN A 589 0.47 11.02 -31.00
C ASN A 589 -0.21 9.69 -30.61
N LEU A 590 -1.29 9.77 -29.86
CA LEU A 590 -2.11 8.64 -29.40
C LEU A 590 -3.30 8.33 -30.33
N GLY A 591 -3.50 9.15 -31.37
CA GLY A 591 -4.49 8.98 -32.43
C GLY A 591 -5.93 9.24 -31.98
N GLY A 592 -6.86 8.70 -32.76
CA GLY A 592 -8.31 8.88 -32.57
C GLY A 592 -8.88 10.09 -33.33
N TYR A 593 -10.20 10.25 -33.26
CA TYR A 593 -10.90 11.45 -33.71
C TYR A 593 -11.89 11.87 -32.62
N ILE A 594 -11.51 12.90 -31.88
CA ILE A 594 -12.05 13.21 -30.55
C ILE A 594 -12.80 14.55 -30.58
N ILE A 595 -13.95 14.58 -29.91
CA ILE A 595 -14.87 15.73 -29.89
C ILE A 595 -15.16 16.26 -28.48
N SER A 596 -14.33 15.90 -27.49
CA SER A 596 -14.42 16.39 -26.11
C SER A 596 -13.05 16.72 -25.51
N ALA A 597 -13.05 17.46 -24.40
CA ALA A 597 -11.94 17.41 -23.47
C ALA A 597 -11.72 15.97 -22.96
N PRO A 598 -10.47 15.56 -22.67
CA PRO A 598 -10.18 14.28 -22.04
C PRO A 598 -10.42 14.32 -20.53
N ALA A 599 -10.62 13.14 -19.94
CA ALA A 599 -10.49 12.91 -18.51
C ALA A 599 -9.41 11.85 -18.27
N ALA A 600 -8.40 12.15 -17.45
CA ALA A 600 -7.29 11.25 -17.16
C ALA A 600 -7.27 10.88 -15.67
N VAL A 601 -6.93 9.62 -15.37
CA VAL A 601 -6.91 9.09 -14.01
C VAL A 601 -5.79 8.06 -13.86
N SER A 602 -5.18 8.01 -12.67
CA SER A 602 -4.33 6.90 -12.25
C SER A 602 -4.97 6.18 -11.07
N TRP A 603 -4.84 4.86 -11.05
CA TRP A 603 -5.28 3.98 -9.96
C TRP A 603 -4.11 3.23 -9.30
N GLY A 604 -2.88 3.42 -9.79
CA GLY A 604 -1.69 2.71 -9.31
C GLY A 604 -0.42 3.19 -10.01
N ASN A 605 0.74 2.90 -9.40
CA ASN A 605 2.04 3.28 -9.96
C ASN A 605 2.23 2.69 -11.36
N ASN A 606 2.81 3.47 -12.28
CA ASN A 606 3.02 3.11 -13.69
C ASN A 606 1.72 2.77 -14.46
N ARG A 607 0.54 3.26 -14.01
CA ARG A 607 -0.76 3.03 -14.66
C ARG A 607 -1.55 4.33 -14.81
N ILE A 608 -1.95 4.65 -16.04
CA ILE A 608 -2.86 5.77 -16.35
C ILE A 608 -3.89 5.32 -17.39
N ASP A 609 -5.11 5.80 -17.21
CA ASP A 609 -6.24 5.62 -18.10
C ASP A 609 -6.79 6.99 -18.51
N THR A 610 -7.14 7.15 -19.79
CA THR A 610 -7.68 8.40 -20.36
C THR A 610 -8.95 8.13 -21.16
N PHE A 611 -9.94 9.00 -20.99
CA PHE A 611 -11.32 8.85 -21.46
C PHE A 611 -11.76 10.06 -22.29
N VAL A 612 -12.44 9.81 -23.42
CA VAL A 612 -12.86 10.85 -24.38
C VAL A 612 -14.16 10.47 -25.10
N VAL A 613 -14.85 11.45 -25.67
CA VAL A 613 -15.97 11.21 -26.60
C VAL A 613 -15.44 11.18 -28.05
N GLY A 614 -15.75 10.10 -28.77
CA GLY A 614 -15.43 9.96 -30.21
C GLY A 614 -16.49 10.58 -31.12
N SER A 615 -16.21 10.68 -32.42
CA SER A 615 -17.12 11.28 -33.43
C SER A 615 -18.53 10.66 -33.53
N ASN A 616 -18.71 9.44 -33.03
CA ASN A 616 -20.00 8.74 -32.93
C ASN A 616 -20.75 9.02 -31.60
N ASN A 617 -20.26 9.96 -30.80
CA ASN A 617 -20.69 10.27 -29.43
C ASN A 617 -20.52 9.13 -28.40
N ALA A 618 -19.82 8.04 -28.73
CA ALA A 618 -19.52 6.99 -27.75
C ALA A 618 -18.32 7.37 -26.85
N LEU A 619 -18.29 6.80 -25.65
CA LEU A 619 -17.13 6.89 -24.76
C LEU A 619 -16.02 5.96 -25.24
N TYR A 620 -14.81 6.50 -25.38
CA TYR A 620 -13.60 5.75 -25.66
C TYR A 620 -12.60 5.86 -24.52
N ARG A 621 -11.85 4.78 -24.31
CA ARG A 621 -10.75 4.68 -23.35
C ARG A 621 -9.45 4.33 -24.07
N LYS A 622 -8.34 4.91 -23.63
CA LYS A 622 -6.98 4.46 -23.92
C LYS A 622 -6.22 4.37 -22.59
N TRP A 623 -5.27 3.45 -22.46
CA TRP A 623 -4.51 3.32 -21.21
C TRP A 623 -3.04 2.97 -21.45
N TRP A 624 -2.20 3.50 -20.58
CA TRP A 624 -0.83 3.07 -20.39
C TRP A 624 -0.83 1.90 -19.42
N ASP A 625 -0.21 0.78 -19.82
CA ASP A 625 -0.30 -0.45 -19.07
C ASP A 625 0.89 -0.78 -18.17
N GLY A 626 1.97 -0.02 -18.32
CA GLY A 626 3.25 -0.23 -17.66
C GLY A 626 4.40 -0.22 -18.67
N ASP A 627 4.14 -0.73 -19.88
CA ASP A 627 5.10 -0.88 -20.97
C ASP A 627 4.68 -0.13 -22.25
N SER A 628 3.36 0.00 -22.48
CA SER A 628 2.83 0.53 -23.74
C SER A 628 1.45 1.17 -23.62
N TRP A 629 1.15 2.08 -24.55
CA TRP A 629 -0.21 2.56 -24.79
C TRP A 629 -1.02 1.51 -25.55
N ARG A 630 -2.10 1.02 -24.94
CA ARG A 630 -3.01 0.08 -25.59
C ARG A 630 -3.95 0.76 -26.59
N GLY A 631 -4.67 -0.04 -27.38
CA GLY A 631 -5.59 0.45 -28.41
C GLY A 631 -6.75 1.29 -27.84
N TRP A 632 -7.45 2.02 -28.71
CA TRP A 632 -8.69 2.70 -28.33
C TRP A 632 -9.81 1.68 -28.11
N GLU A 633 -10.29 1.55 -26.88
CA GLU A 633 -11.40 0.70 -26.47
C GLU A 633 -12.70 1.51 -26.50
N ASN A 634 -13.71 1.04 -27.25
CA ASN A 634 -15.04 1.64 -27.28
C ASN A 634 -15.88 1.09 -26.11
N LEU A 635 -16.26 1.96 -25.18
CA LEU A 635 -17.09 1.62 -24.01
C LEU A 635 -18.60 1.86 -24.25
N GLY A 636 -18.97 2.34 -25.44
CA GLY A 636 -20.35 2.60 -25.85
C GLY A 636 -20.93 3.86 -25.22
N GLY A 637 -22.26 3.89 -25.10
CA GLY A 637 -23.00 5.07 -24.63
C GLY A 637 -23.20 6.13 -25.72
N TYR A 638 -23.85 7.24 -25.35
CA TYR A 638 -24.06 8.40 -26.21
C TYR A 638 -23.94 9.66 -25.35
N CYS A 639 -22.79 10.33 -25.44
CA CYS A 639 -22.34 11.37 -24.50
C CYS A 639 -22.73 12.77 -25.02
N LEU A 640 -23.43 13.57 -24.20
CA LEU A 640 -23.68 14.99 -24.52
C LEU A 640 -22.50 15.92 -24.19
N TYR A 641 -21.64 15.51 -23.26
CA TYR A 641 -20.54 16.32 -22.74
C TYR A 641 -19.29 15.45 -22.51
N ALA A 642 -18.16 16.08 -22.21
CA ALA A 642 -16.93 15.38 -21.81
C ALA A 642 -17.17 14.46 -20.59
N PRO A 643 -16.50 13.29 -20.52
CA PRO A 643 -16.61 12.39 -19.38
C PRO A 643 -15.88 12.94 -18.15
N ALA A 644 -16.17 12.36 -16.99
CA ALA A 644 -15.30 12.42 -15.82
C ALA A 644 -14.84 11.00 -15.43
N ALA A 645 -13.69 10.88 -14.78
CA ALA A 645 -13.18 9.61 -14.27
C ALA A 645 -12.57 9.80 -12.87
N ALA A 646 -12.74 8.80 -12.01
CA ALA A 646 -12.18 8.76 -10.67
C ALA A 646 -11.66 7.36 -10.35
N SER A 647 -10.73 7.28 -9.38
CA SER A 647 -10.28 6.03 -8.79
C SER A 647 -10.15 6.20 -7.28
N TRP A 648 -10.63 5.20 -6.52
CA TRP A 648 -10.52 5.13 -5.07
C TRP A 648 -9.63 3.98 -4.58
N GLY A 649 -8.99 3.24 -5.49
CA GLY A 649 -8.08 2.16 -5.13
C GLY A 649 -7.45 1.45 -6.33
N PRO A 650 -6.45 0.58 -6.08
CA PRO A 650 -5.84 -0.25 -7.12
C PRO A 650 -6.87 -1.04 -7.92
N ASN A 651 -6.61 -1.19 -9.22
CA ASN A 651 -7.47 -1.90 -10.16
C ASN A 651 -8.93 -1.39 -10.24
N ARG A 652 -9.21 -0.16 -9.78
CA ARG A 652 -10.56 0.42 -9.80
C ARG A 652 -10.60 1.74 -10.54
N ILE A 653 -11.53 1.85 -11.49
CA ILE A 653 -11.85 3.09 -12.21
C ILE A 653 -13.36 3.22 -12.33
N ASP A 654 -13.88 4.41 -12.09
CA ASP A 654 -15.28 4.76 -12.20
C ASP A 654 -15.39 5.94 -13.17
N THR A 655 -16.15 5.79 -14.27
CA THR A 655 -16.30 6.82 -15.30
C THR A 655 -17.76 7.23 -15.49
N PHE A 656 -17.98 8.53 -15.68
CA PHE A 656 -19.28 9.19 -15.64
C PHE A 656 -19.51 10.02 -16.90
N LEU A 657 -20.69 9.88 -17.50
CA LEU A 657 -21.12 10.66 -18.66
C LEU A 657 -22.54 11.20 -18.44
N ILE A 658 -22.95 12.15 -19.29
CA ILE A 658 -24.34 12.60 -19.40
C ILE A 658 -24.95 12.01 -20.67
N GLY A 659 -26.06 11.28 -20.52
CA GLY A 659 -26.81 10.70 -21.62
C GLY A 659 -27.66 11.72 -22.38
N THR A 660 -28.24 11.31 -23.51
CA THR A 660 -29.13 12.15 -24.34
C THR A 660 -30.44 12.54 -23.64
N ASP A 661 -30.81 11.82 -22.59
CA ASP A 661 -31.91 12.11 -21.65
C ASP A 661 -31.52 13.12 -20.55
N HIS A 662 -30.28 13.63 -20.58
CA HIS A 662 -29.62 14.44 -19.54
C HIS A 662 -29.37 13.72 -18.20
N ALA A 663 -29.61 12.41 -18.08
CA ALA A 663 -29.29 11.68 -16.86
C ALA A 663 -27.78 11.43 -16.75
N VAL A 664 -27.30 11.24 -15.52
CA VAL A 664 -25.91 10.82 -15.28
C VAL A 664 -25.86 9.30 -15.41
N TYR A 665 -24.93 8.80 -16.22
CA TYR A 665 -24.63 7.38 -16.33
C TYR A 665 -23.24 7.09 -15.78
N HIS A 666 -23.11 5.92 -15.14
CA HIS A 666 -21.87 5.43 -14.59
C HIS A 666 -21.50 4.07 -15.22
N LYS A 667 -20.20 3.84 -15.37
CA LYS A 667 -19.60 2.57 -15.78
C LYS A 667 -18.27 2.42 -15.04
N TRP A 668 -17.95 1.23 -14.57
CA TRP A 668 -16.72 1.01 -13.81
C TRP A 668 -15.95 -0.23 -14.25
N TRP A 669 -14.63 -0.15 -14.08
CA TRP A 669 -13.69 -1.26 -14.15
C TRP A 669 -13.47 -1.79 -12.73
N ASP A 670 -13.60 -3.09 -12.52
CA ASP A 670 -13.51 -3.71 -11.19
C ASP A 670 -12.25 -4.55 -10.95
N GLY A 671 -11.26 -4.43 -11.84
CA GLY A 671 -10.04 -5.24 -11.86
C GLY A 671 -10.11 -6.40 -12.87
N SER A 672 -11.32 -6.81 -13.27
CA SER A 672 -11.52 -7.93 -14.21
C SER A 672 -12.25 -7.54 -15.49
N ALA A 673 -13.26 -6.67 -15.40
CA ALA A 673 -14.07 -6.27 -16.53
C ALA A 673 -14.70 -4.89 -16.34
N TRP A 674 -15.04 -4.26 -17.46
CA TRP A 674 -15.98 -3.14 -17.48
C TRP A 674 -17.41 -3.64 -17.22
N ARG A 675 -18.05 -3.14 -16.17
CA ARG A 675 -19.45 -3.46 -15.88
C ARG A 675 -20.41 -2.71 -16.80
N GLY A 676 -21.70 -3.04 -16.72
CA GLY A 676 -22.75 -2.41 -17.53
C GLY A 676 -22.87 -0.91 -17.27
N TRP A 677 -23.54 -0.20 -18.17
CA TRP A 677 -23.95 1.19 -17.91
C TRP A 677 -25.09 1.18 -16.88
N GLU A 678 -24.88 1.85 -15.74
CA GLU A 678 -25.95 2.11 -14.77
C GLU A 678 -26.44 3.57 -14.88
N ASN A 679 -27.76 3.75 -14.87
CA ASN A 679 -28.37 5.08 -14.86
C ASN A 679 -28.50 5.57 -13.42
N LEU A 680 -27.76 6.62 -13.08
CA LEU A 680 -27.77 7.25 -11.75
C LEU A 680 -28.89 8.30 -11.60
N GLY A 681 -29.63 8.58 -12.67
CA GLY A 681 -30.70 9.57 -12.75
C GLY A 681 -30.20 11.01 -12.73
N GLY A 682 -31.07 11.90 -12.27
CA GLY A 682 -30.82 13.35 -12.27
C GLY A 682 -31.06 13.99 -13.64
N TYR A 683 -30.70 15.27 -13.76
CA TYR A 683 -30.77 16.02 -15.03
C TYR A 683 -29.62 17.03 -15.05
N SER A 684 -28.59 16.79 -15.87
CA SER A 684 -27.41 17.65 -15.97
C SER A 684 -27.43 18.51 -17.23
N ILE A 685 -27.02 19.77 -17.10
CA ILE A 685 -26.74 20.70 -18.21
C ILE A 685 -25.24 20.99 -18.38
N SER A 686 -24.38 20.18 -17.74
CA SER A 686 -22.91 20.28 -17.82
C SER A 686 -22.25 18.89 -17.85
N ALA A 687 -20.97 18.84 -18.23
CA ALA A 687 -20.11 17.72 -17.86
C ALA A 687 -20.14 17.50 -16.32
N PRO A 688 -20.02 16.25 -15.85
CA PRO A 688 -19.86 15.97 -14.43
C PRO A 688 -18.44 16.33 -13.97
N ALA A 689 -18.28 16.59 -12.67
CA ALA A 689 -17.00 16.45 -11.98
C ALA A 689 -17.09 15.24 -11.05
N ALA A 690 -16.06 14.39 -11.04
CA ALA A 690 -15.99 13.20 -10.19
C ALA A 690 -14.62 13.10 -9.52
N LEU A 691 -14.60 12.62 -8.28
CA LEU A 691 -13.36 12.37 -7.54
C LEU A 691 -13.52 11.29 -6.47
N SER A 692 -12.39 10.71 -6.08
CA SER A 692 -12.29 9.96 -4.82
C SER A 692 -12.07 10.89 -3.63
N TRP A 693 -12.60 10.47 -2.48
CA TRP A 693 -12.44 11.13 -1.19
C TRP A 693 -12.20 10.12 -0.06
N GLY A 694 -11.65 8.96 -0.43
CA GLY A 694 -11.29 7.86 0.45
C GLY A 694 -11.37 6.51 -0.26
N PRO A 695 -10.80 5.42 0.30
CA PRO A 695 -11.04 4.07 -0.20
C PRO A 695 -12.54 3.76 -0.24
N ASN A 696 -13.02 3.15 -1.32
CA ASN A 696 -14.45 2.88 -1.58
C ASN A 696 -15.36 4.12 -1.69
N HIS A 697 -14.81 5.35 -1.74
CA HIS A 697 -15.60 6.58 -1.68
C HIS A 697 -15.45 7.47 -2.92
N ILE A 698 -16.57 7.75 -3.60
CA ILE A 698 -16.65 8.69 -4.74
C ILE A 698 -17.65 9.79 -4.43
N ALA A 699 -17.41 10.98 -4.95
CA ALA A 699 -18.41 12.03 -5.10
C ALA A 699 -18.52 12.46 -6.57
N ILE A 700 -19.75 12.64 -7.06
CA ILE A 700 -20.07 13.21 -8.37
C ILE A 700 -20.80 14.54 -8.14
N PHE A 701 -20.47 15.55 -8.93
CA PHE A 701 -21.13 16.86 -8.95
C PHE A 701 -21.60 17.22 -10.36
N THR A 702 -22.81 17.78 -10.47
CA THR A 702 -23.43 18.20 -11.74
C THR A 702 -24.23 19.50 -11.57
N ILE A 703 -24.41 20.25 -12.67
CA ILE A 703 -25.27 21.44 -12.69
C ILE A 703 -26.67 21.04 -13.16
N GLY A 704 -27.68 21.28 -12.33
CA GLY A 704 -29.07 20.97 -12.63
C GLY A 704 -29.72 21.94 -13.63
N ARG A 705 -30.91 21.58 -14.14
CA ARG A 705 -31.71 22.44 -15.05
C ARG A 705 -32.05 23.82 -14.46
N ASP A 706 -32.16 23.90 -13.14
CA ASP A 706 -32.37 25.13 -12.36
C ASP A 706 -31.06 25.92 -12.08
N ARG A 707 -29.94 25.46 -12.65
CA ARG A 707 -28.57 25.95 -12.41
C ARG A 707 -28.08 25.78 -10.97
N ALA A 708 -28.73 24.99 -10.12
CA ALA A 708 -28.15 24.63 -8.83
C ALA A 708 -27.07 23.56 -8.98
N LEU A 709 -26.14 23.50 -8.04
CA LEU A 709 -25.23 22.37 -7.91
C LEU A 709 -25.96 21.20 -7.25
N TYR A 710 -25.82 20.01 -7.83
CA TYR A 710 -26.26 18.74 -7.25
C TYR A 710 -25.06 17.83 -7.03
N TYR A 711 -25.15 16.94 -6.04
CA TYR A 711 -24.15 15.90 -5.81
C TYR A 711 -24.76 14.56 -5.44
N LYS A 712 -23.96 13.51 -5.61
CA LYS A 712 -24.29 12.10 -5.30
C LYS A 712 -22.99 11.39 -4.90
N THR A 713 -23.04 10.50 -3.91
CA THR A 713 -21.85 9.82 -3.39
C THR A 713 -22.00 8.30 -3.38
N TRP A 714 -20.88 7.61 -3.53
CA TRP A 714 -20.73 6.16 -3.34
C TRP A 714 -19.98 5.90 -2.03
N ASN A 715 -20.38 4.85 -1.30
CA ASN A 715 -19.82 4.48 0.00
C ASN A 715 -19.21 3.08 0.08
N GLY A 716 -19.01 2.42 -1.07
CA GLY A 716 -18.55 1.04 -1.15
C GLY A 716 -19.65 -0.01 -1.33
N SER A 717 -20.93 0.37 -1.16
CA SER A 717 -22.05 -0.57 -1.32
C SER A 717 -23.29 0.02 -1.99
N ILE A 718 -23.58 1.30 -1.76
CA ILE A 718 -24.73 1.99 -2.34
C ILE A 718 -24.40 3.42 -2.76
N TRP A 719 -25.14 3.92 -3.74
CA TRP A 719 -25.18 5.34 -4.07
C TRP A 719 -26.19 6.07 -3.16
N SER A 720 -25.83 7.26 -2.70
CA SER A 720 -26.78 8.20 -2.07
C SER A 720 -27.90 8.59 -3.05
N PRO A 721 -29.04 9.14 -2.58
CA PRO A 721 -29.92 9.95 -3.42
C PRO A 721 -29.18 11.15 -4.04
N TRP A 722 -29.76 11.76 -5.07
CA TRP A 722 -29.29 13.06 -5.56
C TRP A 722 -29.68 14.15 -4.56
N GLU A 723 -28.69 14.91 -4.10
CA GLU A 723 -28.88 16.00 -3.16
C GLU A 723 -28.58 17.36 -3.79
N LYS A 724 -29.45 18.34 -3.52
CA LYS A 724 -29.33 19.71 -4.04
C LYS A 724 -28.48 20.56 -3.09
N LEU A 725 -27.29 20.96 -3.53
CA LEU A 725 -26.44 21.92 -2.81
C LEU A 725 -26.83 23.39 -3.09
N GLY A 726 -27.72 23.64 -4.05
CA GLY A 726 -28.22 24.98 -4.35
C GLY A 726 -27.19 25.86 -5.07
N GLY A 727 -27.27 27.17 -4.86
CA GLY A 727 -26.49 28.15 -5.62
C GLY A 727 -27.04 28.40 -7.03
N TYR A 728 -26.32 29.21 -7.81
CA TYR A 728 -26.59 29.47 -9.22
C TYR A 728 -25.27 29.36 -9.98
N CYS A 729 -25.07 28.26 -10.69
CA CYS A 729 -23.84 27.93 -11.39
C CYS A 729 -23.91 28.42 -12.84
N GLN A 730 -23.05 29.37 -13.19
CA GLN A 730 -22.95 29.95 -14.53
C GLN A 730 -21.98 29.15 -15.42
N TYR A 731 -20.83 28.72 -14.88
CA TYR A 731 -19.81 27.96 -15.60
C TYR A 731 -19.15 26.88 -14.72
N GLY A 732 -19.26 25.63 -15.16
CA GLY A 732 -18.49 24.49 -14.65
C GLY A 732 -18.66 24.16 -13.16
N VAL A 733 -18.01 23.08 -12.76
CA VAL A 733 -17.78 22.73 -11.36
C VAL A 733 -16.38 22.16 -11.25
N ALA A 734 -15.63 22.57 -10.21
CA ALA A 734 -14.46 21.85 -9.75
C ALA A 734 -14.76 21.27 -8.37
N ALA A 735 -14.23 20.08 -8.09
CA ALA A 735 -14.34 19.46 -6.78
C ALA A 735 -13.03 18.75 -6.43
N VAL A 736 -12.63 18.85 -5.17
CA VAL A 736 -11.35 18.33 -4.64
C VAL A 736 -11.58 17.70 -3.28
N SER A 737 -10.71 16.76 -2.91
CA SER A 737 -10.68 16.19 -1.56
C SER A 737 -9.43 16.68 -0.83
N ARG A 738 -9.61 17.11 0.43
CA ARG A 738 -8.51 17.44 1.35
C ARG A 738 -7.91 16.20 2.02
N GLY A 739 -8.66 15.10 2.02
CA GLY A 739 -8.37 13.86 2.73
C GLY A 739 -9.64 13.03 2.92
N VAL A 740 -9.51 11.88 3.60
CA VAL A 740 -10.64 10.96 3.82
C VAL A 740 -11.82 11.67 4.48
N ASN A 741 -13.02 11.49 3.93
CA ASN A 741 -14.28 12.11 4.39
C ASN A 741 -14.27 13.67 4.33
N GLN A 742 -13.44 14.30 3.50
CA GLN A 742 -13.43 15.75 3.29
C GLN A 742 -13.54 16.10 1.80
N LEU A 743 -14.49 16.98 1.46
CA LEU A 743 -14.79 17.43 0.09
C LEU A 743 -14.96 18.95 0.05
N ASP A 744 -14.48 19.58 -1.02
CA ASP A 744 -14.77 20.97 -1.34
C ASP A 744 -15.20 21.06 -2.81
N CYS A 745 -16.31 21.76 -3.07
CA CYS A 745 -16.79 22.05 -4.41
C CYS A 745 -16.78 23.56 -4.69
N PHE A 746 -16.45 23.91 -5.93
CA PHE A 746 -16.27 25.26 -6.43
C PHE A 746 -17.13 25.50 -7.65
N VAL A 747 -17.80 26.65 -7.69
CA VAL A 747 -18.66 27.06 -8.81
C VAL A 747 -18.46 28.53 -9.13
N ILE A 748 -18.61 28.88 -10.41
CA ILE A 748 -18.74 30.28 -10.82
C ILE A 748 -20.20 30.69 -10.72
N GLY A 749 -20.47 31.65 -9.84
CA GLY A 749 -21.78 32.22 -9.58
C GLY A 749 -22.21 33.30 -10.56
N SER A 750 -23.38 33.89 -10.30
CA SER A 750 -23.85 35.09 -11.01
C SER A 750 -22.81 36.21 -10.98
N MET A 751 -22.63 36.91 -12.11
CA MET A 751 -21.61 37.96 -12.29
C MET A 751 -20.17 37.44 -12.13
N GLY A 752 -19.89 36.17 -12.48
CA GLY A 752 -18.53 35.62 -12.53
C GLY A 752 -17.85 35.39 -11.16
N LYS A 753 -18.53 35.62 -10.04
CA LYS A 753 -17.96 35.48 -8.69
C LYS A 753 -17.67 34.02 -8.34
N VAL A 754 -16.56 33.74 -7.67
CA VAL A 754 -16.18 32.38 -7.26
C VAL A 754 -16.80 32.03 -5.91
N TYR A 755 -17.46 30.87 -5.83
CA TYR A 755 -18.05 30.36 -4.59
C TYR A 755 -17.48 28.98 -4.25
N CYS A 756 -17.31 28.71 -2.95
CA CYS A 756 -16.90 27.43 -2.40
C CYS A 756 -17.95 26.90 -1.41
N ARG A 757 -18.13 25.58 -1.36
CA ARG A 757 -18.85 24.88 -0.30
C ARG A 757 -18.03 23.67 0.14
N SER A 758 -17.97 23.42 1.45
CA SER A 758 -17.13 22.37 2.05
C SER A 758 -17.96 21.40 2.87
N TRP A 759 -17.57 20.12 2.84
CA TRP A 759 -18.05 19.04 3.70
C TRP A 759 -16.99 18.74 4.76
N ASP A 760 -17.38 18.77 6.03
CA ASP A 760 -16.45 18.62 7.17
C ASP A 760 -16.35 17.19 7.72
N GLY A 761 -16.97 16.22 7.04
CA GLY A 761 -17.13 14.85 7.51
C GLY A 761 -18.49 14.54 8.12
N SER A 762 -19.32 15.57 8.38
CA SER A 762 -20.65 15.45 8.98
C SER A 762 -21.75 16.23 8.23
N ALA A 763 -21.44 17.42 7.71
CA ALA A 763 -22.40 18.28 7.05
C ALA A 763 -21.77 19.27 6.05
N TRP A 764 -22.55 19.66 5.05
CA TRP A 764 -22.20 20.74 4.13
C TRP A 764 -22.32 22.12 4.80
N LYS A 765 -21.20 22.84 4.91
CA LYS A 765 -21.17 24.24 5.36
C LYS A 765 -21.91 25.17 4.38
N ASN A 766 -22.18 26.40 4.79
CA ASN A 766 -22.81 27.40 3.91
C ASN A 766 -21.89 27.78 2.74
N TRP A 767 -22.49 28.22 1.63
CA TRP A 767 -21.76 28.78 0.49
C TRP A 767 -20.93 30.00 0.91
N LYS A 768 -19.62 29.94 0.66
CA LYS A 768 -18.65 31.02 0.92
C LYS A 768 -18.30 31.72 -0.39
N ASN A 769 -18.62 33.00 -0.50
CA ASN A 769 -18.14 33.84 -1.60
C ASN A 769 -16.63 34.08 -1.42
N LEU A 770 -15.82 33.69 -2.41
CA LEU A 770 -14.38 33.89 -2.40
C LEU A 770 -13.96 35.22 -3.04
N GLY A 771 -14.89 35.94 -3.67
CA GLY A 771 -14.63 37.12 -4.47
C GLY A 771 -14.18 36.75 -5.89
N GLY A 772 -13.42 37.67 -6.51
CA GLY A 772 -12.94 37.50 -7.88
C GLY A 772 -14.02 37.64 -8.95
N TYR A 773 -13.59 37.58 -10.21
CA TYR A 773 -14.42 37.57 -11.41
C TYR A 773 -13.78 36.62 -12.42
N SER A 774 -14.50 35.57 -12.81
CA SER A 774 -14.08 34.61 -13.84
C SER A 774 -14.89 34.77 -15.12
N ILE A 775 -14.21 34.68 -16.26
CA ILE A 775 -14.81 34.58 -17.60
C ILE A 775 -14.90 33.13 -18.11
N ALA A 776 -14.40 32.17 -17.34
CA ALA A 776 -14.32 30.75 -17.69
C ALA A 776 -14.74 29.85 -16.51
N GLY A 777 -14.60 28.53 -16.68
CA GLY A 777 -14.73 27.58 -15.57
C GLY A 777 -13.67 27.78 -14.48
N VAL A 778 -13.95 27.26 -13.29
CA VAL A 778 -13.02 27.22 -12.16
C VAL A 778 -12.22 25.92 -12.17
N ALA A 779 -10.96 25.97 -11.77
CA ALA A 779 -10.15 24.80 -11.41
C ALA A 779 -9.74 24.88 -9.94
N ALA A 780 -9.52 23.72 -9.31
CA ALA A 780 -9.06 23.64 -7.93
C ALA A 780 -8.09 22.47 -7.74
N ALA A 781 -7.12 22.64 -6.85
CA ALA A 781 -6.17 21.61 -6.45
C ALA A 781 -6.08 21.53 -4.93
N SER A 782 -5.78 20.34 -4.42
CA SER A 782 -5.56 20.07 -3.00
C SER A 782 -4.10 19.72 -2.77
N TRP A 783 -3.48 20.37 -1.78
CA TRP A 783 -2.16 19.96 -1.28
C TRP A 783 -2.30 19.01 -0.08
N GLY A 784 -3.52 18.60 0.28
CA GLY A 784 -3.88 17.86 1.48
C GLY A 784 -4.75 18.67 2.46
N ALA A 785 -4.84 18.21 3.70
CA ALA A 785 -5.80 18.66 4.71
C ALA A 785 -5.97 20.19 4.88
N ASP A 786 -4.87 20.94 4.79
CA ASP A 786 -4.79 22.33 5.25
C ASP A 786 -4.49 23.34 4.13
N ARG A 787 -4.58 22.94 2.85
CA ARG A 787 -4.45 23.87 1.73
C ARG A 787 -5.17 23.41 0.46
N LEU A 788 -6.07 24.26 -0.01
CA LEU A 788 -6.66 24.23 -1.35
C LEU A 788 -6.23 25.46 -2.14
N ASP A 789 -5.96 25.28 -3.42
CA ASP A 789 -5.61 26.33 -4.39
C ASP A 789 -6.70 26.39 -5.45
N VAL A 790 -7.22 27.58 -5.73
CA VAL A 790 -8.33 27.81 -6.66
C VAL A 790 -7.88 28.74 -7.77
N PHE A 791 -8.12 28.35 -9.02
CA PHE A 791 -7.63 29.03 -10.22
C PHE A 791 -8.78 29.43 -11.13
N VAL A 792 -8.73 30.66 -11.67
CA VAL A 792 -9.73 31.21 -12.58
C VAL A 792 -9.09 32.11 -13.64
N ALA A 793 -9.63 32.11 -14.86
CA ALA A 793 -9.28 33.11 -15.87
C ALA A 793 -10.15 34.35 -15.69
N ALA A 794 -9.55 35.53 -15.56
CA ALA A 794 -10.28 36.80 -15.36
C ALA A 794 -10.38 37.62 -16.67
N GLY A 795 -10.99 38.81 -16.59
CA GLY A 795 -11.24 39.68 -17.75
C GLY A 795 -9.99 40.31 -18.39
N ASP A 796 -8.83 40.16 -17.76
CA ASP A 796 -7.50 40.49 -18.30
C ASP A 796 -6.86 39.33 -19.07
N HIS A 797 -7.56 38.18 -19.18
CA HIS A 797 -7.08 36.92 -19.75
C HIS A 797 -5.90 36.27 -19.00
N ALA A 798 -5.55 36.74 -17.79
CA ALA A 798 -4.56 36.11 -16.94
C ALA A 798 -5.18 34.97 -16.10
N LEU A 799 -4.34 34.03 -15.64
CA LEU A 799 -4.73 33.05 -14.63
C LEU A 799 -4.54 33.65 -13.24
N HIS A 800 -5.65 33.88 -12.54
CA HIS A 800 -5.67 34.33 -11.15
C HIS A 800 -5.78 33.13 -10.22
N HIS A 801 -5.07 33.20 -9.09
CA HIS A 801 -5.04 32.15 -8.08
C HIS A 801 -5.44 32.70 -6.69
N LYS A 802 -6.17 31.88 -5.92
CA LYS A 802 -6.43 32.11 -4.50
C LYS A 802 -6.35 30.80 -3.72
N TRP A 803 -5.55 30.78 -2.66
CA TRP A 803 -5.47 29.64 -1.74
C TRP A 803 -6.35 29.84 -0.50
N MET A 804 -6.66 28.73 0.17
CA MET A 804 -7.38 28.66 1.44
C MET A 804 -6.81 27.54 2.31
N GLY A 805 -6.71 27.78 3.62
CA GLY A 805 -6.64 26.74 4.65
C GLY A 805 -8.00 26.61 5.33
#